data_AF-A0A661PCE2-F1
#
_entry.id   AF-A0A661PCE2-F1
#
_cell.length_a   1.000
_cell.length_b   1.000
_cell.length_c   1.000
_cell.angle_alpha   90.00
_cell.angle_beta   90.00
_cell.angle_gamma   90.00
#
_symmetry.space_group_name_H-M   'P 1'
#
loop_
_entity.id
_entity.type
_entity.pdbx_description
1 polymer ?
#
loop_
_entity_poly.entity_id
_entity_poly.type
_entity_poly.pdbx_seq_one_letter_code
_entity_poly.pdbx_strand_id
1 'polypeptide(L)'
;MEFLSVSKKEHDQKRKATLEIQLKKLQRAKFISVSLALLLLLSCFGTWLGFKAYVWEYEAFYNNYEKRFGIPEGIGELTEEQLNNRAVSLKIIKKGWKGPVISMEAVNNQGLCTPDHNIGTYVKPEVEGVDIKRECRWEYVLDNKGHIMYENMYDQNENLVKGFVYTPKSNKQTNIRDGYYVGPDGYPKPQTASELNFVSFKYNEEGDEILQSYFDRNHTPIPGPDKAFAREQEFDERGFLVKMTSLDGSGKPMNDEAGNASLVLHHDELGNVLEGVAYDAEGNITLVIDGWAIAKFKYNTSGNKIEEKWYDSEGKPTLHKSFYHLGKYHYDNDGNQIQGEYFGIDGKPILTTWDLASWKAEYNKKGKPAKMAYFDIYGKWNIKAPTEKMDYDEKQQLTKIVYVDNNSNPIINNEGYASIEYQYDDSNLIAISYFGVDGKSILIDSGYQERSLDAVSNKETSTGYHKEHRHYEQGRETTRTYLDLAGNPVNIKQGYAEIRKKYDYLGNIIEEAYFDRDGKHVTLPSGYHAIKRDFDNRGNNTITTYLDQNSKPIILDGYAREISEYNDFGKETLVRYDDGFGKPVIISSGYTGWKAEYNDHGDRISLSYFNKEERLIMTDDGYASLTYKYDNFRKIIEKAYFDDKNNAILSKDGYAFLRYNRDKYGNKLEGAYYGTDGKLTLHPGKGYAKWTAAYNDIGKQVDGAYYGTDNNLILHPEYGYAHWTAEYDDNGNRLGDAVYGTDERLMFVADLGYARRTALFDDRGKQTQEAFYNADSKLVLHPKYGYAKWTAAYDDNGNRIDFSAYGIDDKLIMVSEYGIARRTAVFNERGNQVEEAYFNADNKPMLHPRDGYAKWTNTFDDKGKLIDQVFYNTEGKLIYLPEFGYAKHTAAFDDNGKPTDQAFYNADGQLMIHPEYGYAKYTIAYDDKGRQTGGAYYGADGKLMIHPNYGYAQWKSSYDDNGNWINEAVYGIDEHLIFVSDLGYARRTAAFGDHGKQIEEAYYGADNKLLLHSEYGYAKWTSA
;
A
#
# COMPACT_ATOMS: atom_id res chain seq x y z
N MET A 1 81.32 -4.89 -94.44
CA MET A 1 80.67 -5.13 -93.14
C MET A 1 79.95 -3.88 -92.57
N GLU A 2 79.79 -2.78 -93.32
CA GLU A 2 79.12 -1.55 -92.81
C GLU A 2 77.61 -1.46 -93.09
N PHE A 3 77.07 -2.24 -94.02
CA PHE A 3 75.64 -2.16 -94.36
C PHE A 3 74.71 -2.79 -93.31
N LEU A 4 75.20 -3.77 -92.55
CA LEU A 4 74.42 -4.48 -91.52
C LEU A 4 74.32 -3.69 -90.21
N SER A 5 75.26 -2.79 -89.91
CA SER A 5 75.26 -2.02 -88.64
C SER A 5 74.33 -0.81 -88.68
N VAL A 6 74.20 -0.15 -89.84
CA VAL A 6 73.30 1.00 -90.04
C VAL A 6 71.83 0.58 -90.04
N SER A 7 71.49 -0.52 -90.72
CA SER A 7 70.14 -1.09 -90.75
C SER A 7 69.64 -1.50 -89.35
N LYS A 8 70.52 -2.08 -88.52
CA LYS A 8 70.18 -2.48 -87.14
C LYS A 8 69.89 -1.27 -86.24
N LYS A 9 70.65 -0.18 -86.39
CA LYS A 9 70.42 1.07 -85.62
C LYS A 9 69.11 1.77 -85.98
N GLU A 10 68.76 1.84 -87.27
CA GLU A 10 67.46 2.39 -87.70
C GLU A 10 66.29 1.53 -87.24
N HIS A 11 66.44 0.19 -87.30
CA HIS A 11 65.40 -0.73 -86.85
C HIS A 11 65.20 -0.63 -85.33
N ASP A 12 66.27 -0.52 -84.55
CA ASP A 12 66.20 -0.35 -83.09
C ASP A 12 65.66 1.02 -82.70
N GLN A 13 65.99 2.11 -83.40
CA GLN A 13 65.40 3.43 -83.18
C GLN A 13 63.90 3.47 -83.53
N LYS A 14 63.48 2.88 -84.66
CA LYS A 14 62.06 2.76 -85.01
C LYS A 14 61.31 1.90 -84.00
N ARG A 15 61.93 0.82 -83.50
CA ARG A 15 61.36 -0.03 -82.45
C ARG A 15 61.23 0.72 -81.13
N LYS A 16 62.22 1.53 -80.73
CA LYS A 16 62.17 2.35 -79.52
C LYS A 16 61.10 3.44 -79.60
N ALA A 17 61.02 4.15 -80.72
CA ALA A 17 59.98 5.16 -80.96
C ALA A 17 58.57 4.54 -80.97
N THR A 18 58.42 3.34 -81.55
CA THR A 18 57.15 2.60 -81.55
C THR A 18 56.79 2.13 -80.14
N LEU A 19 57.77 1.66 -79.35
CA LEU A 19 57.57 1.29 -77.94
C LEU A 19 57.17 2.50 -77.10
N GLU A 20 57.81 3.67 -77.26
CA GLU A 20 57.43 4.89 -76.53
C GLU A 20 56.02 5.36 -76.87
N ILE A 21 55.61 5.28 -78.15
CA ILE A 21 54.23 5.58 -78.56
C ILE A 21 53.25 4.57 -77.94
N GLN A 22 53.59 3.28 -77.94
CA GLN A 22 52.77 2.24 -77.29
C GLN A 22 52.70 2.43 -75.77
N LEU A 23 53.79 2.82 -75.11
CA LEU A 23 53.84 3.08 -73.67
C LEU A 23 53.01 4.31 -73.29
N LYS A 24 53.08 5.40 -74.08
CA LYS A 24 52.21 6.59 -73.91
C LYS A 24 50.73 6.25 -74.14
N LYS A 25 50.41 5.41 -75.13
CA LYS A 25 49.04 4.91 -75.35
C LYS A 25 48.56 4.04 -74.18
N LEU A 26 49.40 3.15 -73.65
CA LEU A 26 49.10 2.32 -72.47
C LEU A 26 48.93 3.16 -71.20
N GLN A 27 49.77 4.19 -70.99
CA GLN A 27 49.63 5.12 -69.86
C GLN A 27 48.36 5.96 -69.96
N ARG A 28 48.02 6.49 -71.15
CA ARG A 28 46.73 7.17 -71.39
C ARG A 28 45.55 6.22 -71.20
N ALA A 29 45.61 5.00 -71.73
CA ALA A 29 44.57 4.01 -71.55
C ALA A 29 44.40 3.64 -70.07
N LYS A 30 45.49 3.40 -69.33
CA LYS A 30 45.46 3.20 -67.87
C LYS A 30 44.85 4.41 -67.14
N PHE A 31 45.28 5.63 -67.46
CA PHE A 31 44.73 6.83 -66.84
C PHE A 31 43.23 6.97 -67.09
N ILE A 32 42.78 6.78 -68.34
CA ILE A 32 41.34 6.80 -68.69
C ILE A 32 40.58 5.67 -67.98
N SER A 33 41.16 4.46 -67.92
CA SER A 33 40.55 3.30 -67.23
C SER A 33 40.39 3.56 -65.74
N VAL A 34 41.43 4.11 -65.09
CA VAL A 34 41.44 4.44 -63.67
C VAL A 34 40.46 5.58 -63.38
N SER A 35 40.42 6.61 -64.22
CA SER A 35 39.46 7.71 -64.09
C SER A 35 38.01 7.24 -64.30
N LEU A 36 37.75 6.36 -65.26
CA LEU A 36 36.43 5.76 -65.47
C LEU A 36 36.03 4.87 -64.29
N ALA A 37 36.96 4.07 -63.75
CA ALA A 37 36.72 3.26 -62.56
C ALA A 37 36.43 4.13 -61.33
N LEU A 38 37.16 5.24 -61.14
CA LEU A 38 36.90 6.23 -60.08
C LEU A 38 35.54 6.91 -60.25
N LEU A 39 35.15 7.28 -61.47
CA LEU A 39 33.83 7.86 -61.75
C LEU A 39 32.69 6.86 -61.49
N LEU A 40 32.89 5.59 -61.86
CA LEU A 40 31.95 4.51 -61.53
C LEU A 40 31.85 4.29 -60.01
N LEU A 41 32.97 4.28 -59.30
CA LEU A 41 32.99 4.17 -57.84
C LEU A 41 32.29 5.36 -57.17
N LEU A 42 32.51 6.58 -57.64
CA LEU A 42 31.83 7.79 -57.16
C LEU A 42 30.33 7.74 -57.45
N SER A 43 29.93 7.26 -58.63
CA SER A 43 28.52 7.07 -58.99
C SER A 43 27.84 6.02 -58.12
N CYS A 44 28.47 4.85 -57.94
CA CYS A 44 27.97 3.79 -57.05
C CYS A 44 27.93 4.24 -55.58
N PHE A 45 28.92 5.01 -55.13
CA PHE A 45 28.93 5.58 -53.79
C PHE A 45 27.82 6.63 -53.65
N GLY A 46 27.60 7.48 -54.65
CA GLY A 46 26.51 8.47 -54.69
C GLY A 46 25.12 7.83 -54.70
N THR A 47 24.90 6.76 -55.47
CA THR A 47 23.63 6.02 -55.46
C THR A 47 23.42 5.27 -54.15
N TRP A 48 24.46 4.68 -53.58
CA TRP A 48 24.40 4.06 -52.26
C TRP A 48 24.09 5.08 -51.14
N LEU A 49 24.73 6.26 -51.18
CA LEU A 49 24.42 7.38 -50.28
C LEU A 49 22.98 7.88 -50.46
N GLY A 50 22.52 8.05 -51.70
CA GLY A 50 21.13 8.44 -51.97
C GLY A 50 20.12 7.42 -51.47
N PHE A 51 20.41 6.13 -51.63
CA PHE A 51 19.59 5.04 -51.11
C PHE A 51 19.54 5.05 -49.57
N LYS A 52 20.68 5.25 -48.90
CA LYS A 52 20.72 5.38 -47.44
C LYS A 52 20.05 6.67 -46.92
N ALA A 53 20.11 7.76 -47.67
CA ALA A 53 19.53 9.03 -47.27
C ALA A 53 18.00 9.09 -47.37
N TYR A 54 17.38 8.34 -48.30
CA TYR A 54 15.95 8.51 -48.64
C TYR A 54 15.12 7.22 -48.75
N VAL A 55 15.73 6.05 -48.65
CA VAL A 55 15.03 4.77 -48.89
C VAL A 55 15.23 3.78 -47.76
N TRP A 56 16.46 3.60 -47.27
CA TRP A 56 16.77 2.66 -46.19
C TRP A 56 16.26 3.16 -44.84
N GLU A 57 15.51 2.34 -44.10
CA GLU A 57 15.03 2.72 -42.76
C GLU A 57 16.20 3.12 -41.85
N TYR A 58 16.12 4.35 -41.35
CA TYR A 58 17.08 4.90 -40.42
C TYR A 58 16.41 5.01 -39.06
N GLU A 59 16.95 4.30 -38.08
CA GLU A 59 16.53 4.36 -36.69
C GLU A 59 17.55 5.12 -35.87
N ALA A 60 17.06 5.91 -34.92
CA ALA A 60 17.86 6.60 -33.93
C ALA A 60 17.04 6.73 -32.64
N PHE A 61 17.75 6.89 -31.51
CA PHE A 61 17.17 6.96 -30.18
C PHE A 61 17.35 8.36 -29.60
N TYR A 62 16.35 8.86 -28.90
CA TYR A 62 16.31 10.23 -28.41
C TYR A 62 15.79 10.29 -26.97
N ASN A 63 16.23 11.31 -26.24
CA ASN A 63 15.77 11.60 -24.88
C ASN A 63 14.32 12.11 -24.88
N ASN A 64 13.99 13.02 -25.80
CA ASN A 64 12.69 13.67 -25.91
C ASN A 64 12.33 13.93 -27.38
N TYR A 65 11.19 14.54 -27.65
CA TYR A 65 10.78 14.97 -28.97
C TYR A 65 9.90 16.23 -28.90
N GLU A 66 9.85 16.98 -29.99
CA GLU A 66 8.87 18.05 -30.21
C GLU A 66 8.22 17.89 -31.58
N LYS A 67 6.99 18.38 -31.75
CA LYS A 67 6.26 18.24 -33.01
C LYS A 67 6.47 19.45 -33.92
N ARG A 68 6.89 19.18 -35.16
CA ARG A 68 6.89 20.16 -36.26
C ARG A 68 5.85 19.78 -37.30
N PHE A 69 4.87 20.65 -37.51
CA PHE A 69 3.70 20.39 -38.37
C PHE A 69 2.99 19.06 -38.05
N GLY A 70 2.94 18.70 -36.76
CA GLY A 70 2.38 17.45 -36.25
C GLY A 70 3.28 16.21 -36.34
N ILE A 71 4.47 16.32 -36.95
CA ILE A 71 5.44 15.21 -37.09
C ILE A 71 6.48 15.32 -35.96
N PRO A 72 6.80 14.23 -35.24
CA PRO A 72 7.79 14.30 -34.17
C PRO A 72 9.20 14.49 -34.71
N GLU A 73 9.98 15.33 -34.05
CA GLU A 73 11.40 15.48 -34.23
C GLU A 73 12.13 15.15 -32.93
N GLY A 74 13.08 14.22 -33.00
CA GLY A 74 13.82 13.74 -31.85
C GLY A 74 14.80 14.79 -31.30
N ILE A 75 14.82 14.91 -29.98
CA ILE A 75 15.64 15.83 -29.20
C ILE A 75 16.57 15.03 -28.29
N GLY A 76 17.84 15.42 -28.27
CA GLY A 76 18.86 14.76 -27.45
C GLY A 76 19.11 13.32 -27.93
N GLU A 77 19.73 13.17 -29.11
CA GLU A 77 20.10 11.85 -29.64
C GLU A 77 20.99 11.10 -28.64
N LEU A 78 20.64 9.84 -28.38
CA LEU A 78 21.24 9.00 -27.35
C LEU A 78 22.32 8.10 -27.92
N THR A 79 23.40 7.96 -27.17
CA THR A 79 24.39 6.90 -27.39
C THR A 79 23.86 5.55 -26.94
N GLU A 80 24.47 4.46 -27.41
CA GLU A 80 24.13 3.09 -27.00
C GLU A 80 24.30 2.88 -25.49
N GLU A 81 25.32 3.49 -24.88
CA GLU A 81 25.53 3.46 -23.43
C GLU A 81 24.39 4.13 -22.66
N GLN A 82 23.94 5.30 -23.13
CA GLN A 82 22.82 6.00 -22.50
C GLN A 82 21.51 5.23 -22.68
N LEU A 83 21.25 4.67 -23.87
CA LEU A 83 20.06 3.87 -24.16
C LEU A 83 19.92 2.68 -23.20
N ASN A 84 21.01 1.93 -22.99
CA ASN A 84 21.00 0.73 -22.15
C ASN A 84 20.82 1.03 -20.65
N ASN A 85 21.08 2.26 -20.22
CA ASN A 85 21.00 2.68 -18.81
C ASN A 85 19.76 3.58 -18.54
N ARG A 86 18.69 3.45 -19.31
CA ARG A 86 17.46 4.26 -19.17
C ARG A 86 16.21 3.39 -19.13
N ALA A 87 15.29 3.73 -18.22
CA ALA A 87 13.98 3.09 -18.19
C ALA A 87 13.15 3.34 -19.46
N VAL A 88 13.27 4.54 -20.06
CA VAL A 88 12.51 4.94 -21.26
C VAL A 88 13.37 5.80 -22.20
N SER A 89 13.30 5.49 -23.49
CA SER A 89 13.88 6.26 -24.59
C SER A 89 12.91 6.31 -25.78
N LEU A 90 13.11 7.24 -26.71
CA LEU A 90 12.28 7.38 -27.90
C LEU A 90 13.02 6.87 -29.13
N LYS A 91 12.55 5.78 -29.72
CA LYS A 91 13.04 5.27 -30.99
C LYS A 91 12.26 5.93 -32.12
N ILE A 92 12.92 6.67 -33.00
CA ILE A 92 12.29 7.29 -34.17
C ILE A 92 12.83 6.62 -35.44
N ILE A 93 11.92 6.15 -36.29
CA ILE A 93 12.23 5.48 -37.55
C ILE A 93 11.86 6.40 -38.71
N LYS A 94 12.83 6.64 -39.61
CA LYS A 94 12.70 7.50 -40.79
C LYS A 94 12.93 6.71 -42.08
N LYS A 95 12.31 7.15 -43.18
CA LYS A 95 12.56 6.61 -44.52
C LYS A 95 13.87 7.14 -45.10
N GLY A 96 15.00 6.63 -44.60
CA GLY A 96 16.31 7.24 -44.79
C GLY A 96 16.53 8.40 -43.81
N TRP A 97 17.80 8.75 -43.55
CA TRP A 97 18.11 9.77 -42.54
C TRP A 97 17.68 11.20 -42.92
N LYS A 98 17.37 11.47 -44.21
CA LYS A 98 16.79 12.73 -44.70
C LYS A 98 15.32 12.59 -45.12
N GLY A 99 14.73 11.41 -44.99
CA GLY A 99 13.34 11.18 -45.35
C GLY A 99 12.37 11.48 -44.21
N PRO A 100 11.06 11.33 -44.47
CA PRO A 100 10.03 11.53 -43.47
C PRO A 100 10.12 10.51 -42.33
N VAL A 101 9.60 10.90 -41.17
CA VAL A 101 9.35 9.98 -40.06
C VAL A 101 8.23 9.02 -40.44
N ILE A 102 8.44 7.73 -40.15
CA ILE A 102 7.49 6.65 -40.36
C ILE A 102 6.81 6.32 -39.03
N SER A 103 7.59 6.16 -37.97
CA SER A 103 7.09 5.83 -36.64
C SER A 103 7.97 6.37 -35.52
N MET A 104 7.39 6.43 -34.34
CA MET A 104 8.05 6.68 -33.06
C MET A 104 7.60 5.62 -32.07
N GLU A 105 8.51 5.12 -31.24
CA GLU A 105 8.24 4.13 -30.20
C GLU A 105 8.85 4.60 -28.87
N ALA A 106 8.07 4.53 -27.79
CA ALA A 106 8.58 4.59 -26.44
C ALA A 106 9.12 3.21 -26.10
N VAL A 107 10.44 3.12 -25.89
CA VAL A 107 11.13 1.84 -25.66
C VAL A 107 11.84 1.81 -24.32
N ASN A 108 11.90 0.63 -23.72
CA ASN A 108 12.74 0.38 -22.54
C ASN A 108 14.22 0.21 -22.93
N ASN A 109 15.07 -0.07 -21.96
CA ASN A 109 16.51 -0.31 -22.15
C ASN A 109 16.84 -1.49 -23.10
N GLN A 110 15.90 -2.41 -23.36
CA GLN A 110 16.05 -3.51 -24.31
C GLN A 110 15.58 -3.14 -25.73
N GLY A 111 15.11 -1.90 -25.93
CA GLY A 111 14.54 -1.45 -27.20
C GLY A 111 13.12 -1.97 -27.45
N LEU A 112 12.44 -2.50 -26.42
CA LEU A 112 11.07 -3.01 -26.53
C LEU A 112 10.04 -1.92 -26.16
N CYS A 113 8.93 -1.89 -26.89
CA CYS A 113 7.79 -0.99 -26.66
C CYS A 113 7.34 -1.05 -25.18
N THR A 114 7.30 0.09 -24.49
CA THR A 114 6.91 0.18 -23.08
C THR A 114 5.79 1.19 -22.86
N PRO A 115 4.70 0.83 -22.16
CA PRO A 115 3.64 1.77 -21.78
C PRO A 115 4.07 2.71 -20.63
N ASP A 116 5.20 2.44 -19.96
CA ASP A 116 5.65 3.15 -18.76
C ASP A 116 6.39 4.46 -19.11
N HIS A 117 5.80 5.32 -19.94
CA HIS A 117 6.40 6.58 -20.40
C HIS A 117 5.67 7.84 -19.91
N ASN A 118 6.20 9.03 -20.23
CA ASN A 118 5.58 10.33 -19.91
C ASN A 118 5.01 11.08 -21.13
N ILE A 119 4.90 10.42 -22.29
CA ILE A 119 4.22 11.01 -23.45
C ILE A 119 2.73 11.21 -23.14
N GLY A 120 2.28 12.46 -23.28
CA GLY A 120 0.89 12.87 -23.07
C GLY A 120 0.09 12.97 -24.36
N THR A 121 -1.22 13.10 -24.22
CA THR A 121 -2.16 13.43 -25.31
C THR A 121 -2.55 14.91 -25.23
N TYR A 122 -3.13 15.46 -26.30
CA TYR A 122 -3.66 16.84 -26.30
C TYR A 122 -4.87 17.03 -25.38
N VAL A 123 -5.36 15.94 -24.79
CA VAL A 123 -6.57 15.84 -23.96
C VAL A 123 -6.32 14.97 -22.74
N LYS A 124 -7.11 15.14 -21.67
CA LYS A 124 -7.00 14.29 -20.47
C LYS A 124 -7.55 12.88 -20.76
N PRO A 125 -6.85 11.80 -20.36
CA PRO A 125 -7.37 10.44 -20.49
C PRO A 125 -8.64 10.24 -19.63
N GLU A 126 -9.57 9.43 -20.11
CA GLU A 126 -10.96 9.35 -19.59
C GLU A 126 -11.10 8.81 -18.15
N VAL A 127 -10.12 8.14 -17.53
CA VAL A 127 -10.28 7.61 -16.15
C VAL A 127 -8.93 7.45 -15.43
N GLU A 128 -8.79 7.97 -14.21
CA GLU A 128 -7.71 7.58 -13.29
C GLU A 128 -8.03 6.21 -12.67
N GLY A 129 -7.09 5.25 -12.73
CA GLY A 129 -7.15 4.00 -11.93
C GLY A 129 -7.71 2.75 -12.62
N VAL A 130 -7.87 2.74 -13.94
CA VAL A 130 -8.05 1.51 -14.73
C VAL A 130 -6.76 1.26 -15.50
N ASP A 131 -6.35 0.00 -15.66
CA ASP A 131 -5.22 -0.42 -16.50
C ASP A 131 -5.59 -0.15 -17.98
N ILE A 132 -5.51 1.12 -18.39
CA ILE A 132 -5.81 1.53 -19.76
C ILE A 132 -4.71 0.95 -20.63
N LYS A 133 -5.06 0.16 -21.65
CA LYS A 133 -4.14 -0.23 -22.73
C LYS A 133 -3.47 1.04 -23.25
N ARG A 134 -2.24 1.29 -22.80
CA ARG A 134 -1.49 2.52 -23.09
C ARG A 134 -0.66 2.29 -24.33
N GLU A 135 -0.80 3.22 -25.27
CA GLU A 135 0.01 3.25 -26.48
C GLU A 135 1.50 3.29 -26.13
N CYS A 136 2.35 2.69 -26.95
CA CYS A 136 3.79 2.87 -26.89
C CYS A 136 4.44 2.99 -28.27
N ARG A 137 3.65 2.84 -29.36
CA ARG A 137 4.08 3.03 -30.74
C ARG A 137 3.12 3.96 -31.49
N TRP A 138 3.67 4.92 -32.21
CA TRP A 138 2.96 5.87 -33.06
C TRP A 138 3.42 5.72 -34.50
N GLU A 139 2.50 5.48 -35.43
CA GLU A 139 2.77 5.46 -36.86
C GLU A 139 2.18 6.69 -37.55
N TYR A 140 2.97 7.30 -38.43
CA TYR A 140 2.65 8.57 -39.08
C TYR A 140 2.31 8.37 -40.55
N VAL A 141 1.06 8.65 -40.91
CA VAL A 141 0.59 8.54 -42.30
C VAL A 141 0.63 9.92 -42.95
N LEU A 142 1.40 10.05 -44.03
CA LEU A 142 1.59 11.31 -44.75
C LEU A 142 0.86 11.33 -46.11
N ASP A 143 0.41 12.51 -46.55
CA ASP A 143 -0.09 12.73 -47.91
C ASP A 143 1.04 12.72 -48.96
N ASN A 144 0.69 12.84 -50.24
CA ASN A 144 1.66 12.86 -51.34
C ASN A 144 2.55 14.12 -51.38
N LYS A 145 2.28 15.12 -50.53
CA LYS A 145 3.08 16.33 -50.34
C LYS A 145 3.90 16.27 -49.05
N GLY A 146 3.82 15.19 -48.28
CA GLY A 146 4.53 14.99 -47.02
C GLY A 146 3.86 15.60 -45.79
N HIS A 147 2.59 16.03 -45.87
CA HIS A 147 1.85 16.50 -44.71
C HIS A 147 1.24 15.33 -43.95
N ILE A 148 1.31 15.37 -42.62
CA ILE A 148 0.67 14.36 -41.76
C ILE A 148 -0.85 14.33 -41.96
N MET A 149 -1.45 13.15 -41.97
CA MET A 149 -2.90 12.94 -42.08
C MET A 149 -3.43 12.18 -40.87
N TYR A 150 -2.70 11.15 -40.43
CA TYR A 150 -3.07 10.30 -39.29
C TYR A 150 -1.86 9.99 -38.40
N GLU A 151 -2.10 9.94 -37.10
CA GLU A 151 -1.25 9.23 -36.13
C GLU A 151 -2.02 7.99 -35.66
N ASN A 152 -1.49 6.80 -35.93
CA ASN A 152 -2.05 5.56 -35.40
C ASN A 152 -1.27 5.14 -34.17
N MET A 153 -1.94 4.90 -33.05
CA MET A 153 -1.32 4.62 -31.76
C MET A 153 -1.58 3.17 -31.36
N TYR A 154 -0.52 2.41 -31.12
CA TYR A 154 -0.56 0.97 -30.86
C TYR A 154 -0.04 0.64 -29.46
N ASP A 155 -0.64 -0.37 -28.83
CA ASP A 155 -0.13 -0.95 -27.59
C ASP A 155 1.08 -1.87 -27.83
N GLN A 156 1.66 -2.38 -26.74
CA GLN A 156 2.78 -3.32 -26.76
C GLN A 156 2.49 -4.64 -27.50
N ASN A 157 1.22 -4.97 -27.74
CA ASN A 157 0.76 -6.16 -28.46
C ASN A 157 0.38 -5.86 -29.92
N GLU A 158 0.73 -4.66 -30.41
CA GLU A 158 0.44 -4.17 -31.76
C GLU A 158 -1.05 -3.95 -32.06
N ASN A 159 -1.91 -3.86 -31.04
CA ASN A 159 -3.31 -3.50 -31.24
C ASN A 159 -3.46 -1.99 -31.37
N LEU A 160 -4.26 -1.54 -32.33
CA LEU A 160 -4.63 -0.12 -32.45
C LEU A 160 -5.46 0.30 -31.21
N VAL A 161 -4.94 1.24 -30.44
CA VAL A 161 -5.58 1.80 -29.23
C VAL A 161 -6.44 3.00 -29.57
N LYS A 162 -5.93 3.89 -30.43
CA LYS A 162 -6.61 5.10 -30.90
C LYS A 162 -5.85 5.69 -32.08
N GLY A 163 -6.52 6.56 -32.83
CA GLY A 163 -5.88 7.38 -33.87
C GLY A 163 -6.09 8.87 -33.61
N PHE A 164 -5.21 9.71 -34.15
CA PHE A 164 -5.40 11.16 -34.22
C PHE A 164 -5.43 11.59 -35.68
N VAL A 165 -6.53 12.22 -36.11
CA VAL A 165 -6.79 12.61 -37.49
C VAL A 165 -6.57 14.10 -37.63
N TYR A 166 -5.76 14.51 -38.60
CA TYR A 166 -5.58 15.91 -38.94
C TYR A 166 -6.48 16.32 -40.10
N THR A 167 -7.18 17.45 -39.95
CA THR A 167 -8.04 17.96 -41.02
C THR A 167 -7.21 18.42 -42.23
N PRO A 168 -7.72 18.25 -43.47
CA PRO A 168 -7.05 18.78 -44.66
C PRO A 168 -6.94 20.30 -44.62
N LYS A 169 -5.82 20.88 -45.06
CA LYS A 169 -5.62 22.33 -45.10
C LYS A 169 -6.75 23.02 -45.87
N SER A 170 -7.55 23.84 -45.18
CA SER A 170 -8.50 24.78 -45.78
C SER A 170 -7.71 25.91 -46.47
N ASN A 171 -8.06 26.24 -47.71
CA ASN A 171 -7.37 27.26 -48.53
C ASN A 171 -7.44 28.72 -47.98
N LYS A 172 -7.91 28.94 -46.75
CA LYS A 172 -8.10 30.30 -46.17
C LYS A 172 -7.12 30.68 -45.06
N GLN A 173 -6.45 29.74 -44.38
CA GLN A 173 -5.44 30.01 -43.34
C GLN A 173 -4.33 28.95 -43.42
N THR A 174 -3.11 29.37 -43.74
CA THR A 174 -2.02 28.44 -44.13
C THR A 174 -1.25 27.84 -42.95
N ASN A 175 -1.38 28.41 -41.75
CA ASN A 175 -0.64 28.01 -40.54
C ASN A 175 -1.55 27.55 -39.39
N ILE A 176 -2.84 27.28 -39.64
CA ILE A 176 -3.76 26.70 -38.66
C ILE A 176 -4.26 25.35 -39.15
N ARG A 177 -4.37 24.38 -38.25
CA ARG A 177 -4.88 23.05 -38.57
C ARG A 177 -5.64 22.45 -37.41
N ASP A 178 -6.77 21.82 -37.69
CA ASP A 178 -7.53 21.10 -36.66
C ASP A 178 -7.16 19.62 -36.66
N GLY A 179 -7.35 18.97 -35.52
CA GLY A 179 -7.26 17.53 -35.38
C GLY A 179 -8.25 16.98 -34.35
N TYR A 180 -8.52 15.68 -34.43
CA TYR A 180 -9.43 15.01 -33.51
C TYR A 180 -9.05 13.54 -33.31
N TYR A 181 -9.30 12.99 -32.12
CA TYR A 181 -9.10 11.57 -31.84
C TYR A 181 -10.23 10.70 -32.42
N VAL A 182 -9.85 9.51 -32.85
CA VAL A 182 -10.74 8.41 -33.27
C VAL A 182 -10.43 7.15 -32.46
N GLY A 183 -11.44 6.33 -32.20
CA GLY A 183 -11.27 5.03 -31.55
C GLY A 183 -10.59 4.00 -32.46
N PRO A 184 -10.28 2.79 -31.94
CA PRO A 184 -9.80 1.66 -32.73
C PRO A 184 -10.72 1.26 -33.88
N ASP A 185 -12.02 1.54 -33.74
CA ASP A 185 -13.06 1.31 -34.73
C ASP A 185 -13.09 2.38 -35.84
N GLY A 186 -12.25 3.41 -35.74
CA GLY A 186 -12.13 4.51 -36.69
C GLY A 186 -13.21 5.59 -36.55
N TYR A 187 -14.10 5.49 -35.55
CA TYR A 187 -15.13 6.51 -35.31
C TYR A 187 -14.61 7.62 -34.40
N PRO A 188 -15.02 8.89 -34.61
CA PRO A 188 -14.65 10.00 -33.73
C PRO A 188 -15.00 9.70 -32.28
N LYS A 189 -14.00 9.81 -31.39
CA LYS A 189 -14.18 9.58 -29.96
C LYS A 189 -14.27 10.94 -29.26
N PRO A 190 -15.33 11.22 -28.49
CA PRO A 190 -15.35 12.36 -27.58
C PRO A 190 -14.12 12.29 -26.67
N GLN A 191 -13.41 13.40 -26.50
CA GLN A 191 -12.05 13.36 -25.97
C GLN A 191 -11.99 13.53 -24.45
N THR A 192 -13.07 13.99 -23.82
CA THR A 192 -13.20 14.30 -22.39
C THR A 192 -14.66 14.20 -21.93
N ALA A 193 -14.90 14.35 -20.61
CA ALA A 193 -16.22 14.59 -20.02
C ALA A 193 -16.86 15.94 -20.43
N SER A 194 -16.08 16.86 -21.00
CA SER A 194 -16.57 18.03 -21.75
C SER A 194 -16.71 17.69 -23.23
N GLU A 195 -17.60 18.36 -23.96
CA GLU A 195 -17.92 18.15 -25.39
C GLU A 195 -16.74 18.37 -26.38
N LEU A 196 -15.49 18.14 -25.97
CA LEU A 196 -14.26 18.34 -26.75
C LEU A 196 -14.19 17.37 -27.92
N ASN A 197 -14.25 17.95 -29.11
CA ASN A 197 -14.20 17.22 -30.37
C ASN A 197 -12.95 17.56 -31.17
N PHE A 198 -12.50 18.81 -31.16
CA PHE A 198 -11.39 19.28 -31.98
C PHE A 198 -10.33 19.99 -31.15
N VAL A 199 -9.07 19.75 -31.51
CA VAL A 199 -7.92 20.54 -31.09
C VAL A 199 -7.41 21.29 -32.31
N SER A 200 -7.27 22.61 -32.22
CA SER A 200 -6.71 23.44 -33.28
C SER A 200 -5.29 23.85 -32.93
N PHE A 201 -4.40 23.76 -33.91
CA PHE A 201 -2.98 24.08 -33.80
C PHE A 201 -2.65 25.27 -34.67
N LYS A 202 -1.99 26.28 -34.11
CA LYS A 202 -1.33 27.34 -34.87
C LYS A 202 0.17 27.08 -34.90
N TYR A 203 0.76 27.19 -36.08
CA TYR A 203 2.19 26.98 -36.29
C TYR A 203 2.93 28.30 -36.53
N ASN A 204 4.20 28.37 -36.09
CA ASN A 204 5.18 29.37 -36.55
C ASN A 204 5.75 29.02 -37.94
N GLU A 205 6.77 29.74 -38.42
CA GLU A 205 7.38 29.49 -39.73
C GLU A 205 8.21 28.20 -39.76
N GLU A 206 8.82 27.87 -38.61
CA GLU A 206 9.64 26.69 -38.35
C GLU A 206 8.81 25.40 -38.18
N GLY A 207 7.48 25.56 -37.99
CA GLY A 207 6.52 24.47 -37.87
C GLY A 207 6.18 24.06 -36.44
N ASP A 208 6.65 24.77 -35.42
CA ASP A 208 6.39 24.47 -34.02
C ASP A 208 4.94 24.83 -33.66
N GLU A 209 4.32 24.02 -32.81
CA GLU A 209 2.94 24.18 -32.33
C GLU A 209 2.86 25.30 -31.27
N ILE A 210 2.76 26.57 -31.68
CA ILE A 210 2.80 27.72 -30.76
C ILE A 210 1.48 28.02 -30.05
N LEU A 211 0.36 27.49 -30.53
CA LEU A 211 -0.95 27.63 -29.85
C LEU A 211 -1.79 26.38 -30.09
N GLN A 212 -2.29 25.81 -28.99
CA GLN A 212 -3.27 24.73 -28.98
C GLN A 212 -4.61 25.30 -28.47
N SER A 213 -5.72 25.04 -29.15
CA SER A 213 -7.05 25.56 -28.76
C SER A 213 -8.11 24.47 -28.85
N TYR A 214 -9.08 24.51 -27.94
CA TYR A 214 -10.01 23.39 -27.71
C TYR A 214 -11.44 23.77 -28.12
N PHE A 215 -12.11 22.89 -28.89
CA PHE A 215 -13.42 23.18 -29.47
C PHE A 215 -14.39 22.01 -29.40
N ASP A 216 -15.68 22.33 -29.28
CA ASP A 216 -16.77 21.38 -29.43
C ASP A 216 -17.01 20.96 -30.90
N ARG A 217 -17.97 20.07 -31.13
CA ARG A 217 -18.35 19.62 -32.48
C ARG A 217 -18.82 20.75 -33.40
N ASN A 218 -19.32 21.84 -32.85
CA ASN A 218 -19.80 23.02 -33.56
C ASN A 218 -18.71 24.09 -33.76
N HIS A 219 -17.46 23.80 -33.39
CA HIS A 219 -16.34 24.75 -33.36
C HIS A 219 -16.53 25.93 -32.38
N THR A 220 -17.29 25.73 -31.30
CA THR A 220 -17.36 26.66 -30.17
C THR A 220 -16.16 26.43 -29.25
N PRO A 221 -15.43 27.48 -28.81
CA PRO A 221 -14.37 27.33 -27.81
C PRO A 221 -14.92 26.72 -26.52
N ILE A 222 -14.23 25.72 -25.99
CA ILE A 222 -14.57 25.09 -24.70
C ILE A 222 -13.29 24.86 -23.88
N PRO A 223 -13.40 24.63 -22.56
CA PRO A 223 -12.26 24.22 -21.75
C PRO A 223 -11.72 22.85 -22.18
N GLY A 224 -10.41 22.76 -22.38
CA GLY A 224 -9.65 21.53 -22.57
C GLY A 224 -8.99 21.05 -21.27
N PRO A 225 -7.82 20.39 -21.34
CA PRO A 225 -7.04 20.01 -20.17
C PRO A 225 -6.81 21.18 -19.22
N ASP A 226 -6.85 20.88 -17.91
CA ASP A 226 -6.59 21.83 -16.83
C ASP A 226 -7.55 23.04 -16.84
N LYS A 227 -8.70 22.89 -17.51
CA LYS A 227 -9.76 23.89 -17.71
C LYS A 227 -9.34 25.12 -18.52
N ALA A 228 -8.18 25.09 -19.18
CA ALA A 228 -7.76 26.14 -20.11
C ALA A 228 -8.49 26.02 -21.46
N PHE A 229 -8.86 27.14 -22.08
CA PHE A 229 -9.47 27.15 -23.43
C PHE A 229 -8.42 27.06 -24.54
N ALA A 230 -7.20 27.48 -24.24
CA ALA A 230 -6.05 27.33 -25.12
C ALA A 230 -4.74 27.26 -24.31
N ARG A 231 -3.69 26.74 -24.93
CA ARG A 231 -2.33 26.70 -24.41
C ARG A 231 -1.38 27.32 -25.42
N GLU A 232 -0.75 28.42 -25.04
CA GLU A 232 0.32 29.07 -25.80
C GLU A 232 1.67 28.45 -25.43
N GLN A 233 2.54 28.30 -26.42
CA GLN A 233 3.84 27.65 -26.27
C GLN A 233 4.95 28.45 -26.94
N GLU A 234 6.09 28.56 -26.27
CA GLU A 234 7.30 29.21 -26.79
C GLU A 234 8.47 28.22 -26.82
N PHE A 235 9.27 28.26 -27.89
CA PHE A 235 10.39 27.34 -28.12
C PHE A 235 11.70 28.11 -28.28
N ASP A 236 12.83 27.52 -27.88
CA ASP A 236 14.17 28.08 -28.13
C ASP A 236 14.70 27.75 -29.54
N GLU A 237 15.87 28.28 -29.92
CA GLU A 237 16.49 28.04 -31.23
C GLU A 237 16.84 26.57 -31.49
N ARG A 238 16.92 25.73 -30.45
CA ARG A 238 17.15 24.29 -30.55
C ARG A 238 15.83 23.52 -30.71
N GLY A 239 14.70 24.21 -30.60
CA GLY A 239 13.35 23.65 -30.67
C GLY A 239 12.84 23.12 -29.33
N PHE A 240 13.44 23.50 -28.19
CA PHE A 240 12.96 23.05 -26.87
C PHE A 240 11.85 23.96 -26.36
N LEU A 241 10.76 23.40 -25.86
CA LEU A 241 9.69 24.15 -25.22
C LEU A 241 10.22 24.89 -23.97
N VAL A 242 10.27 26.22 -23.98
CA VAL A 242 10.79 27.02 -22.87
C VAL A 242 9.71 27.70 -22.04
N LYS A 243 8.48 27.79 -22.54
CA LYS A 243 7.36 28.34 -21.77
C LYS A 243 6.03 27.80 -22.28
N MET A 244 5.14 27.52 -21.33
CA MET A 244 3.73 27.22 -21.59
C MET A 244 2.86 28.23 -20.85
N THR A 245 1.78 28.69 -21.46
CA THR A 245 0.79 29.58 -20.85
C THR A 245 -0.63 29.09 -21.09
N SER A 246 -1.39 28.88 -20.02
CA SER A 246 -2.82 28.53 -20.04
C SER A 246 -3.66 29.79 -20.26
N LEU A 247 -4.61 29.74 -21.20
CA LEU A 247 -5.42 30.88 -21.62
C LEU A 247 -6.93 30.66 -21.36
N ASP A 248 -7.62 31.72 -20.95
CA ASP A 248 -9.07 31.75 -20.79
C ASP A 248 -9.81 31.83 -22.14
N GLY A 249 -11.15 31.77 -22.10
CA GLY A 249 -11.99 31.88 -23.29
C GLY A 249 -11.91 33.21 -24.05
N SER A 250 -11.24 34.22 -23.47
CA SER A 250 -10.93 35.50 -24.11
C SER A 250 -9.51 35.58 -24.67
N GLY A 251 -8.69 34.55 -24.44
CA GLY A 251 -7.29 34.47 -24.87
C GLY A 251 -6.30 35.16 -23.92
N LYS A 252 -6.67 35.43 -22.67
CA LYS A 252 -5.76 35.99 -21.65
C LYS A 252 -5.17 34.90 -20.77
N PRO A 253 -3.96 35.07 -20.20
CA PRO A 253 -3.43 34.16 -19.20
C PRO A 253 -4.42 33.90 -18.06
N MET A 254 -4.56 32.64 -17.65
CA MET A 254 -5.40 32.23 -16.52
C MET A 254 -4.66 31.21 -15.67
N ASN A 255 -4.83 31.28 -14.35
CA ASN A 255 -4.35 30.21 -13.48
C ASN A 255 -5.16 28.94 -13.76
N ASP A 256 -4.52 27.87 -14.20
CA ASP A 256 -5.21 26.62 -14.51
C ASP A 256 -5.41 25.75 -13.26
N GLU A 257 -5.84 24.50 -13.44
CA GLU A 257 -6.04 23.57 -12.31
C GLU A 257 -4.77 23.29 -11.49
N ALA A 258 -3.57 23.52 -12.03
CA ALA A 258 -2.31 23.42 -11.29
C ALA A 258 -2.04 24.67 -10.42
N GLY A 259 -2.82 25.74 -10.57
CA GLY A 259 -2.73 26.95 -9.74
C GLY A 259 -1.80 28.04 -10.29
N ASN A 260 -1.31 27.89 -11.52
CA ASN A 260 -0.46 28.88 -12.20
C ASN A 260 -0.94 29.10 -13.64
N ALA A 261 -0.61 30.26 -14.23
CA ALA A 261 -0.94 30.58 -15.61
C ALA A 261 0.18 30.22 -16.58
N SER A 262 1.44 30.41 -16.20
CA SER A 262 2.58 30.03 -17.03
C SER A 262 3.58 29.18 -16.28
N LEU A 263 4.27 28.30 -17.01
CA LEU A 263 5.43 27.55 -16.53
C LEU A 263 6.60 27.81 -17.48
N VAL A 264 7.68 28.40 -16.96
CA VAL A 264 8.93 28.65 -17.70
C VAL A 264 9.92 27.55 -17.39
N LEU A 265 10.56 27.00 -18.42
CA LEU A 265 11.41 25.82 -18.36
C LEU A 265 12.82 26.11 -18.87
N HIS A 266 13.82 25.62 -18.14
CA HIS A 266 15.23 25.66 -18.53
C HIS A 266 15.76 24.26 -18.76
N HIS A 267 16.43 24.03 -19.89
CA HIS A 267 16.87 22.70 -20.33
C HIS A 267 18.39 22.55 -20.39
N ASP A 268 18.88 21.32 -20.22
CA ASP A 268 20.26 20.95 -20.58
C ASP A 268 20.43 20.73 -22.10
N GLU A 269 21.56 20.17 -22.53
CA GLU A 269 21.81 19.86 -23.95
C GLU A 269 21.05 18.63 -24.47
N LEU A 270 20.67 17.71 -23.59
CA LEU A 270 19.87 16.52 -23.92
C LEU A 270 18.36 16.83 -23.94
N GLY A 271 17.95 18.03 -23.52
CA GLY A 271 16.54 18.42 -23.42
C GLY A 271 15.88 17.99 -22.10
N ASN A 272 16.65 17.71 -21.05
CA ASN A 272 16.11 17.50 -19.71
C ASN A 272 15.81 18.85 -19.03
N VAL A 273 14.66 18.98 -18.37
CA VAL A 273 14.28 20.18 -17.61
C VAL A 273 15.15 20.28 -16.35
N LEU A 274 16.03 21.27 -16.27
CA LEU A 274 16.84 21.58 -15.09
C LEU A 274 16.10 22.44 -14.06
N GLU A 275 15.23 23.34 -14.53
CA GLU A 275 14.47 24.25 -13.67
C GLU A 275 13.11 24.56 -14.30
N GLY A 276 12.08 24.64 -13.46
CA GLY A 276 10.74 25.10 -13.81
C GLY A 276 10.28 26.21 -12.86
N VAL A 277 9.74 27.30 -13.39
CA VAL A 277 9.24 28.45 -12.61
C VAL A 277 7.78 28.75 -12.96
N ALA A 278 6.91 28.74 -11.95
CA ALA A 278 5.48 28.97 -12.09
C ALA A 278 5.13 30.44 -11.89
N TYR A 279 4.29 30.98 -12.78
CA TYR A 279 3.81 32.36 -12.76
C TYR A 279 2.28 32.42 -12.74
N ASP A 280 1.71 33.38 -12.01
CA ASP A 280 0.28 33.68 -12.03
C ASP A 280 -0.15 34.40 -13.33
N ALA A 281 -1.44 34.65 -13.48
CA ALA A 281 -2.02 35.34 -14.64
C ALA A 281 -1.52 36.78 -14.82
N GLU A 282 -1.05 37.41 -13.74
CA GLU A 282 -0.44 38.74 -13.72
C GLU A 282 1.06 38.72 -14.05
N GLY A 283 1.68 37.54 -14.10
CA GLY A 283 3.10 37.34 -14.41
C GLY A 283 4.04 37.39 -13.19
N ASN A 284 3.52 37.27 -11.96
CA ASN A 284 4.33 37.14 -10.76
C ASN A 284 4.60 35.67 -10.44
N ILE A 285 5.73 35.37 -9.80
CA ILE A 285 6.03 34.01 -9.33
C ILE A 285 5.00 33.60 -8.28
N THR A 286 4.35 32.45 -8.49
CA THR A 286 3.26 31.97 -7.63
C THR A 286 3.44 30.51 -7.24
N LEU A 287 2.80 30.11 -6.14
CA LEU A 287 2.77 28.72 -5.71
C LEU A 287 1.76 27.94 -6.54
N VAL A 288 2.18 26.83 -7.14
CA VAL A 288 1.27 25.82 -7.65
C VAL A 288 0.56 25.11 -6.49
N ILE A 289 -0.52 24.39 -6.79
CA ILE A 289 -1.31 23.68 -5.78
C ILE A 289 -0.49 22.66 -4.97
N ASP A 290 0.62 22.18 -5.54
CA ASP A 290 1.56 21.23 -4.96
C ASP A 290 2.57 21.87 -3.98
N GLY A 291 2.46 23.19 -3.71
CA GLY A 291 3.18 23.88 -2.65
C GLY A 291 4.55 24.46 -3.03
N TRP A 292 4.88 24.52 -4.31
CA TRP A 292 6.14 25.06 -4.84
C TRP A 292 5.90 26.12 -5.92
N ALA A 293 6.86 27.01 -6.13
CA ALA A 293 6.87 27.98 -7.23
C ALA A 293 8.07 27.78 -8.17
N ILE A 294 9.17 27.25 -7.64
CA ILE A 294 10.37 26.89 -8.41
C ILE A 294 10.72 25.43 -8.13
N ALA A 295 10.89 24.65 -9.19
CA ALA A 295 11.36 23.27 -9.13
C ALA A 295 12.73 23.16 -9.79
N LYS A 296 13.67 22.44 -9.16
CA LYS A 296 15.01 22.19 -9.71
C LYS A 296 15.31 20.71 -9.76
N PHE A 297 15.91 20.27 -10.87
CA PHE A 297 16.19 18.86 -11.13
C PHE A 297 17.66 18.64 -11.49
N LYS A 298 18.17 17.44 -11.20
CA LYS A 298 19.46 16.97 -11.71
C LYS A 298 19.33 15.59 -12.32
N TYR A 299 20.17 15.34 -13.32
CA TYR A 299 20.18 14.11 -14.09
C TYR A 299 21.59 13.50 -14.08
N ASN A 300 21.66 12.17 -14.20
CA ASN A 300 22.93 11.49 -14.50
C ASN A 300 23.29 11.63 -15.99
N THR A 301 24.44 11.08 -16.40
CA THR A 301 24.92 11.13 -17.80
C THR A 301 23.99 10.41 -18.79
N SER A 302 23.20 9.46 -18.31
CA SER A 302 22.18 8.77 -19.10
C SER A 302 20.86 9.53 -19.16
N GLY A 303 20.72 10.68 -18.47
CA GLY A 303 19.49 11.48 -18.44
C GLY A 303 18.40 10.93 -17.51
N ASN A 304 18.72 10.06 -16.55
CA ASN A 304 17.79 9.69 -15.48
C ASN A 304 17.83 10.73 -14.36
N LYS A 305 16.67 11.12 -13.83
CA LYS A 305 16.54 12.13 -12.77
C LYS A 305 17.05 11.59 -11.43
N ILE A 306 18.14 12.15 -10.90
CA ILE A 306 18.77 11.71 -9.64
C ILE A 306 18.48 12.62 -8.44
N GLU A 307 18.04 13.84 -8.68
CA GLU A 307 17.72 14.82 -7.64
C GLU A 307 16.55 15.70 -8.07
N GLU A 308 15.68 16.05 -7.13
CA GLU A 308 14.67 17.10 -7.30
C GLU A 308 14.52 17.96 -6.04
N LYS A 309 14.26 19.26 -6.21
CA LYS A 309 14.13 20.24 -5.12
C LYS A 309 13.02 21.24 -5.36
N TRP A 310 12.33 21.61 -4.29
CA TRP A 310 11.16 22.49 -4.32
C TRP A 310 11.40 23.79 -3.54
N TYR A 311 11.06 24.94 -4.13
CA TYR A 311 11.21 26.26 -3.50
C TYR A 311 9.92 27.07 -3.61
N ASP A 312 9.68 27.95 -2.64
CA ASP A 312 8.57 28.89 -2.63
C ASP A 312 8.78 30.07 -3.60
N SER A 313 7.82 31.00 -3.66
CA SER A 313 7.89 32.19 -4.52
C SER A 313 8.99 33.18 -4.16
N GLU A 314 9.58 33.07 -2.96
CA GLU A 314 10.75 33.83 -2.53
C GLU A 314 12.08 33.09 -2.79
N GLY A 315 12.02 31.88 -3.36
CA GLY A 315 13.18 31.03 -3.62
C GLY A 315 13.74 30.32 -2.39
N LYS A 316 12.98 30.23 -1.29
CA LYS A 316 13.36 29.47 -0.09
C LYS A 316 12.91 28.02 -0.20
N PRO A 317 13.64 27.05 0.39
CA PRO A 317 13.20 25.65 0.46
C PRO A 317 11.78 25.51 1.01
N THR A 318 10.91 24.83 0.28
CA THR A 318 9.54 24.50 0.68
C THR A 318 9.29 23.00 0.58
N LEU A 319 8.18 22.54 1.14
CA LEU A 319 7.71 21.16 1.02
C LEU A 319 6.74 21.04 -0.16
N HIS A 320 6.95 20.02 -0.98
CA HIS A 320 5.97 19.55 -1.94
C HIS A 320 4.73 18.96 -1.24
N LYS A 321 3.60 18.79 -1.94
CA LYS A 321 2.37 18.15 -1.39
C LYS A 321 2.61 16.78 -0.74
N SER A 322 3.66 16.09 -1.15
CA SER A 322 4.09 14.79 -0.60
C SER A 322 4.99 14.92 0.63
N PHE A 323 5.12 16.11 1.23
CA PHE A 323 5.84 16.39 2.48
C PHE A 323 7.37 16.24 2.43
N TYR A 324 8.02 16.54 1.30
CA TYR A 324 9.49 16.62 1.21
C TYR A 324 9.96 17.84 0.42
N HIS A 325 11.18 18.31 0.70
CA HIS A 325 11.86 19.36 -0.05
C HIS A 325 12.80 18.78 -1.11
N LEU A 326 13.53 17.72 -0.76
CA LEU A 326 14.56 17.11 -1.60
C LEU A 326 14.26 15.61 -1.78
N GLY A 327 14.16 15.17 -3.02
CA GLY A 327 14.14 13.75 -3.40
C GLY A 327 15.48 13.36 -4.03
N LYS A 328 16.03 12.21 -3.62
CA LYS A 328 17.21 11.59 -4.25
C LYS A 328 16.87 10.20 -4.77
N TYR A 329 17.37 9.88 -5.96
CA TYR A 329 17.02 8.67 -6.67
C TYR A 329 18.26 7.95 -7.19
N HIS A 330 18.29 6.63 -7.04
CA HIS A 330 19.37 5.77 -7.51
C HIS A 330 18.82 4.72 -8.48
N TYR A 331 19.66 4.33 -9.43
CA TYR A 331 19.30 3.46 -10.54
C TYR A 331 20.26 2.28 -10.64
N ASP A 332 19.77 1.14 -11.15
CA ASP A 332 20.63 0.04 -11.59
C ASP A 332 21.20 0.31 -13.00
N ASN A 333 21.99 -0.64 -13.51
CA ASN A 333 22.59 -0.57 -14.86
C ASN A 333 21.56 -0.70 -15.99
N ASP A 334 20.34 -1.12 -15.67
CA ASP A 334 19.24 -1.24 -16.61
C ASP A 334 18.39 0.06 -16.65
N GLY A 335 18.73 1.05 -15.81
CA GLY A 335 18.01 2.30 -15.68
C GLY A 335 16.72 2.20 -14.85
N ASN A 336 16.51 1.10 -14.13
CA ASN A 336 15.40 0.97 -13.19
C ASN A 336 15.72 1.68 -11.87
N GLN A 337 14.73 2.31 -11.27
CA GLN A 337 14.93 3.08 -10.05
C GLN A 337 14.92 2.17 -8.82
N ILE A 338 16.09 1.87 -8.26
CA ILE A 338 16.23 0.89 -7.17
C ILE A 338 16.13 1.48 -5.77
N GLN A 339 16.23 2.81 -5.63
CA GLN A 339 16.13 3.47 -4.33
C GLN A 339 15.64 4.91 -4.47
N GLY A 340 14.81 5.34 -3.52
CA GLY A 340 14.40 6.72 -3.35
C GLY A 340 14.53 7.17 -1.89
N GLU A 341 14.97 8.40 -1.66
CA GLU A 341 15.18 8.99 -0.33
C GLU A 341 14.61 10.41 -0.28
N TYR A 342 13.88 10.73 0.78
CA TYR A 342 13.16 12.02 0.92
C TYR A 342 13.65 12.80 2.14
N PHE A 343 13.90 14.09 1.94
CA PHE A 343 14.47 14.97 2.95
C PHE A 343 13.63 16.25 3.11
N GLY A 344 13.51 16.72 4.36
CA GLY A 344 12.85 17.97 4.70
C GLY A 344 13.69 19.21 4.33
N ILE A 345 13.15 20.40 4.62
CA ILE A 345 13.83 21.68 4.35
C ILE A 345 15.13 21.88 5.17
N ASP A 346 15.32 21.09 6.22
CA ASP A 346 16.53 21.03 7.04
C ASP A 346 17.59 20.03 6.52
N GLY A 347 17.28 19.32 5.43
CA GLY A 347 18.14 18.29 4.87
C GLY A 347 18.16 16.97 5.63
N LYS A 348 17.28 16.76 6.62
CA LYS A 348 17.14 15.49 7.35
C LYS A 348 16.08 14.60 6.68
N PRO A 349 16.16 13.25 6.80
CA PRO A 349 15.11 12.36 6.34
C PRO A 349 13.74 12.74 6.93
N ILE A 350 12.68 12.69 6.12
CA ILE A 350 11.32 13.06 6.55
C ILE A 350 10.30 12.02 6.07
N LEU A 351 9.27 11.75 6.86
CA LEU A 351 8.14 10.94 6.40
C LEU A 351 7.31 11.73 5.39
N THR A 352 7.12 11.14 4.23
CA THR A 352 6.20 11.63 3.20
C THR A 352 4.75 11.32 3.56
N THR A 353 3.81 11.78 2.72
CA THR A 353 2.38 11.41 2.84
C THR A 353 2.10 9.91 2.67
N TRP A 354 3.09 9.14 2.18
CA TRP A 354 3.05 7.68 2.08
C TRP A 354 3.61 6.98 3.33
N ASP A 355 3.77 7.71 4.43
CA ASP A 355 4.32 7.24 5.70
C ASP A 355 5.74 6.65 5.61
N LEU A 356 6.52 7.00 4.60
CA LEU A 356 7.90 6.51 4.39
C LEU A 356 8.88 7.66 4.17
N ALA A 357 10.14 7.46 4.57
CA ALA A 357 11.25 8.40 4.29
C ALA A 357 12.21 7.89 3.21
N SER A 358 12.26 6.58 2.99
CA SER A 358 12.95 5.99 1.85
C SER A 358 12.32 4.68 1.44
N TRP A 359 12.65 4.22 0.23
CA TRP A 359 12.21 2.94 -0.29
C TRP A 359 13.30 2.30 -1.15
N LYS A 360 13.23 0.98 -1.30
CA LYS A 360 14.10 0.19 -2.17
C LYS A 360 13.27 -0.77 -3.02
N ALA A 361 13.66 -0.92 -4.28
CA ALA A 361 13.01 -1.80 -5.24
C ALA A 361 13.97 -2.83 -5.82
N GLU A 362 13.47 -4.03 -6.05
CA GLU A 362 14.13 -5.07 -6.84
C GLU A 362 13.24 -5.39 -8.03
N TYR A 363 13.82 -5.54 -9.22
CA TYR A 363 13.08 -5.73 -10.48
C TYR A 363 13.28 -7.14 -11.04
N ASN A 364 12.27 -7.64 -11.75
CA ASN A 364 12.40 -8.86 -12.54
C ASN A 364 13.17 -8.59 -13.85
N LYS A 365 13.48 -9.65 -14.61
CA LYS A 365 14.24 -9.55 -15.88
C LYS A 365 13.57 -8.70 -16.98
N LYS A 366 12.28 -8.39 -16.82
CA LYS A 366 11.49 -7.57 -17.74
C LYS A 366 11.30 -6.13 -17.23
N GLY A 367 11.99 -5.74 -16.14
CA GLY A 367 11.94 -4.39 -15.59
C GLY A 367 10.67 -4.06 -14.79
N LYS A 368 9.88 -5.07 -14.38
CA LYS A 368 8.74 -4.86 -13.47
C LYS A 368 9.15 -5.07 -12.00
N PRO A 369 8.66 -4.26 -11.05
CA PRO A 369 9.03 -4.40 -9.63
C PRO A 369 8.66 -5.79 -9.11
N ALA A 370 9.63 -6.59 -8.69
CA ALA A 370 9.40 -7.89 -8.05
C ALA A 370 9.27 -7.74 -6.52
N LYS A 371 9.89 -6.70 -5.95
CA LYS A 371 9.87 -6.43 -4.52
C LYS A 371 10.01 -4.95 -4.23
N MET A 372 9.22 -4.43 -3.30
CA MET A 372 9.26 -3.04 -2.80
C MET A 372 9.36 -3.05 -1.29
N ALA A 373 10.40 -2.43 -0.73
CA ALA A 373 10.61 -2.30 0.71
C ALA A 373 10.61 -0.83 1.13
N TYR A 374 9.92 -0.52 2.22
CA TYR A 374 9.71 0.85 2.68
C TYR A 374 10.32 1.07 4.07
N PHE A 375 10.93 2.24 4.26
CA PHE A 375 11.69 2.55 5.46
C PHE A 375 11.27 3.88 6.08
N ASP A 376 11.32 3.95 7.40
CA ASP A 376 11.09 5.16 8.18
C ASP A 376 12.29 6.12 8.14
N ILE A 377 12.19 7.23 8.88
CA ILE A 377 13.23 8.27 8.98
C ILE A 377 14.57 7.78 9.54
N TYR A 378 14.61 6.59 10.15
CA TYR A 378 15.82 5.99 10.70
C TYR A 378 16.41 4.92 9.77
N GLY A 379 15.81 4.71 8.60
CA GLY A 379 16.18 3.63 7.71
C GLY A 379 15.76 2.25 8.23
N LYS A 380 14.84 2.19 9.21
CA LYS A 380 14.25 0.92 9.67
C LYS A 380 13.02 0.59 8.86
N TRP A 381 12.74 -0.70 8.76
CA TRP A 381 11.56 -1.19 8.07
C TRP A 381 10.29 -0.60 8.68
N ASN A 382 9.44 -0.09 7.82
CA ASN A 382 8.19 0.53 8.23
C ASN A 382 7.11 -0.53 8.42
N ILE A 383 6.76 -0.84 9.67
CA ILE A 383 5.68 -1.79 9.99
C ILE A 383 4.34 -1.38 9.37
N LYS A 384 4.10 -0.07 9.18
CA LYS A 384 2.86 0.44 8.59
C LYS A 384 2.84 0.34 7.06
N ALA A 385 3.98 0.11 6.42
CA ALA A 385 4.11 -0.09 4.98
C ALA A 385 4.96 -1.35 4.77
N PRO A 386 4.35 -2.55 4.87
CA PRO A 386 5.09 -3.80 4.81
C PRO A 386 5.77 -3.99 3.44
N THR A 387 6.80 -4.84 3.41
CA THR A 387 7.49 -5.13 2.14
C THR A 387 6.53 -5.87 1.22
N GLU A 388 6.39 -5.40 -0.01
CA GLU A 388 5.54 -6.02 -1.03
C GLU A 388 6.39 -6.92 -1.94
N LYS A 389 5.91 -8.12 -2.22
CA LYS A 389 6.42 -9.01 -3.27
C LYS A 389 5.36 -9.18 -4.33
N MET A 390 5.74 -9.00 -5.58
CA MET A 390 4.82 -8.91 -6.71
C MET A 390 5.09 -10.02 -7.73
N ASP A 391 4.02 -10.72 -8.13
CA ASP A 391 4.06 -11.71 -9.20
C ASP A 391 3.29 -11.21 -10.43
N TYR A 392 3.74 -11.63 -11.61
CA TYR A 392 3.17 -11.22 -12.90
C TYR A 392 2.90 -12.42 -13.79
N ASP A 393 1.91 -12.31 -14.67
CA ASP A 393 1.66 -13.30 -15.71
C ASP A 393 2.58 -13.15 -16.94
N GLU A 394 2.34 -13.96 -17.97
CA GLU A 394 3.10 -13.91 -19.22
C GLU A 394 2.94 -12.57 -19.96
N LYS A 395 1.77 -11.93 -19.85
CA LYS A 395 1.44 -10.61 -20.39
C LYS A 395 1.97 -9.45 -19.53
N GLN A 396 2.65 -9.74 -18.42
CA GLN A 396 3.17 -8.76 -17.45
C GLN A 396 2.09 -7.99 -16.69
N GLN A 397 0.90 -8.58 -16.54
CA GLN A 397 -0.14 -8.09 -15.65
C GLN A 397 0.14 -8.58 -14.23
N LEU A 398 -0.04 -7.71 -13.24
CA LEU A 398 0.18 -8.02 -11.83
C LEU A 398 -0.85 -9.04 -11.35
N THR A 399 -0.44 -10.24 -10.96
CA THR A 399 -1.37 -11.31 -10.55
C THR A 399 -1.44 -11.49 -9.05
N LYS A 400 -0.40 -11.10 -8.31
CA LYS A 400 -0.35 -11.28 -6.85
C LYS A 400 0.54 -10.24 -6.18
N ILE A 401 0.12 -9.77 -5.01
CA ILE A 401 0.98 -9.10 -4.04
C ILE A 401 0.98 -9.89 -2.74
N VAL A 402 2.15 -10.17 -2.18
CA VAL A 402 2.33 -10.74 -0.85
C VAL A 402 3.04 -9.73 0.04
N TYR A 403 2.45 -9.44 1.20
CA TYR A 403 3.04 -8.56 2.21
C TYR A 403 3.90 -9.38 3.16
N VAL A 404 5.16 -8.99 3.31
CA VAL A 404 6.15 -9.74 4.10
C VAL A 404 6.90 -8.85 5.09
N ASP A 405 7.39 -9.48 6.16
CA ASP A 405 8.37 -8.90 7.07
C ASP A 405 9.78 -8.89 6.46
N ASN A 406 10.76 -8.39 7.22
CA ASN A 406 12.17 -8.37 6.80
C ASN A 406 12.78 -9.75 6.57
N ASN A 407 12.21 -10.79 7.18
CA ASN A 407 12.64 -12.17 7.03
C ASN A 407 11.89 -12.88 5.90
N SER A 408 11.13 -12.14 5.07
CA SER A 408 10.30 -12.68 3.99
C SER A 408 9.13 -13.56 4.44
N ASN A 409 8.72 -13.50 5.71
CA ASN A 409 7.54 -14.20 6.18
C ASN A 409 6.28 -13.39 5.85
N PRO A 410 5.19 -14.02 5.34
CA PRO A 410 3.92 -13.34 5.13
C PRO A 410 3.38 -12.73 6.43
N ILE A 411 2.90 -11.49 6.36
CA ILE A 411 2.31 -10.76 7.48
C ILE A 411 1.01 -10.10 7.06
N ILE A 412 0.12 -9.88 8.02
CA ILE A 412 -1.11 -9.12 7.80
C ILE A 412 -0.77 -7.63 7.66
N ASN A 413 -1.19 -7.02 6.57
CA ASN A 413 -1.07 -5.58 6.35
C ASN A 413 -2.10 -4.79 7.20
N ASN A 414 -2.06 -3.46 7.13
CA ASN A 414 -3.00 -2.61 7.87
C ASN A 414 -4.47 -2.75 7.43
N GLU A 415 -4.73 -3.42 6.31
CA GLU A 415 -6.07 -3.68 5.79
C GLU A 415 -6.59 -5.08 6.14
N GLY A 416 -5.82 -5.88 6.89
CA GLY A 416 -6.27 -7.14 7.47
C GLY A 416 -5.99 -8.40 6.64
N TYR A 417 -5.20 -8.31 5.57
CA TYR A 417 -4.83 -9.47 4.73
C TYR A 417 -3.32 -9.56 4.48
N ALA A 418 -2.83 -10.75 4.15
CA ALA A 418 -1.41 -11.01 3.88
C ALA A 418 -1.06 -11.09 2.39
N SER A 419 -2.05 -11.35 1.54
CA SER A 419 -1.88 -11.27 0.09
C SER A 419 -3.18 -10.97 -0.63
N ILE A 420 -3.03 -10.44 -1.83
CA ILE A 420 -4.09 -10.10 -2.77
C ILE A 420 -3.77 -10.75 -4.12
N GLU A 421 -4.78 -11.32 -4.78
CA GLU A 421 -4.66 -11.89 -6.12
C GLU A 421 -5.62 -11.18 -7.09
N TYR A 422 -5.14 -11.00 -8.32
CA TYR A 422 -5.85 -10.30 -9.39
C TYR A 422 -6.13 -11.27 -10.55
N GLN A 423 -7.33 -11.17 -11.13
CA GLN A 423 -7.74 -11.96 -12.30
C GLN A 423 -8.21 -11.04 -13.42
N TYR A 424 -7.76 -11.32 -14.64
CA TYR A 424 -8.04 -10.52 -15.82
C TYR A 424 -8.77 -11.32 -16.89
N ASP A 425 -9.68 -10.66 -17.61
CA ASP A 425 -10.19 -11.10 -18.92
C ASP A 425 -9.57 -10.21 -20.00
N ASP A 426 -8.61 -10.77 -20.73
CA ASP A 426 -7.65 -10.09 -21.60
C ASP A 426 -6.84 -8.97 -20.91
N SER A 427 -7.45 -7.81 -20.67
CA SER A 427 -6.85 -6.68 -19.94
C SER A 427 -7.79 -6.03 -18.94
N ASN A 428 -9.04 -6.47 -18.85
CA ASN A 428 -9.97 -5.95 -17.86
C ASN A 428 -9.78 -6.72 -16.54
N LEU A 429 -9.54 -6.02 -15.44
CA LEU A 429 -9.49 -6.63 -14.11
C LEU A 429 -10.91 -7.07 -13.71
N ILE A 430 -11.15 -8.37 -13.75
CA ILE A 430 -12.46 -8.99 -13.49
C ILE A 430 -12.61 -9.47 -12.05
N ALA A 431 -11.52 -9.72 -11.32
CA ALA A 431 -11.63 -10.08 -9.91
C ALA A 431 -10.43 -9.72 -9.06
N ILE A 432 -10.71 -9.52 -7.76
CA ILE A 432 -9.72 -9.33 -6.70
C ILE A 432 -10.08 -10.27 -5.54
N SER A 433 -9.09 -11.02 -5.03
CA SER A 433 -9.26 -11.99 -3.94
C SER A 433 -8.26 -11.74 -2.80
N TYR A 434 -8.71 -11.91 -1.55
CA TYR A 434 -7.92 -11.60 -0.34
C TYR A 434 -7.59 -12.83 0.51
N PHE A 435 -6.34 -12.97 0.96
CA PHE A 435 -5.84 -14.16 1.65
C PHE A 435 -5.08 -13.84 2.93
N GLY A 436 -5.20 -14.72 3.92
CA GLY A 436 -4.46 -14.67 5.18
C GLY A 436 -3.02 -15.20 5.07
N VAL A 437 -2.30 -15.19 6.19
CA VAL A 437 -0.89 -15.66 6.25
C VAL A 437 -0.70 -17.13 5.89
N ASP A 438 -1.75 -17.95 6.06
CA ASP A 438 -1.76 -19.38 5.70
C ASP A 438 -2.12 -19.62 4.22
N GLY A 439 -2.30 -18.55 3.44
CA GLY A 439 -2.69 -18.61 2.03
C GLY A 439 -4.16 -18.97 1.80
N LYS A 440 -4.99 -19.05 2.85
CA LYS A 440 -6.43 -19.29 2.70
C LYS A 440 -7.19 -17.99 2.50
N SER A 441 -8.30 -18.10 1.77
CA SER A 441 -9.28 -17.04 1.61
C SER A 441 -9.75 -16.52 2.96
N ILE A 442 -9.74 -15.20 3.15
CA ILE A 442 -10.28 -14.55 4.35
C ILE A 442 -11.36 -13.55 3.98
N LEU A 443 -12.22 -13.23 4.94
CA LEU A 443 -13.17 -12.13 4.82
C LEU A 443 -12.49 -10.84 5.25
N ILE A 444 -12.63 -9.79 4.45
CA ILE A 444 -12.21 -8.44 4.78
C ILE A 444 -13.43 -7.52 4.93
N ASP A 445 -13.27 -6.49 5.76
CA ASP A 445 -14.26 -5.42 5.95
C ASP A 445 -13.71 -4.15 5.31
N SER A 446 -13.90 -3.98 4.00
CA SER A 446 -13.52 -2.74 3.32
C SER A 446 -14.69 -2.19 2.52
N GLY A 447 -14.97 -0.90 2.71
CA GLY A 447 -15.73 -0.13 1.76
C GLY A 447 -15.07 1.22 1.58
N TYR A 448 -15.02 1.64 0.33
CA TYR A 448 -14.35 2.85 -0.14
C TYR A 448 -15.10 4.09 0.40
N GLN A 449 -14.60 4.73 1.47
CA GLN A 449 -14.65 6.18 1.76
C GLN A 449 -13.99 6.50 3.13
N GLU A 450 -13.12 7.51 3.08
CA GLU A 450 -12.42 8.27 4.13
C GLU A 450 -11.77 7.55 5.34
N ARG A 451 -10.44 7.73 5.40
CA ARG A 451 -9.58 7.50 6.56
C ARG A 451 -10.13 8.19 7.81
N SER A 452 -10.64 7.42 8.76
CA SER A 452 -10.50 7.72 10.18
C SER A 452 -9.65 6.64 10.82
N LEU A 453 -8.45 7.04 11.26
CA LEU A 453 -7.63 6.30 12.23
C LEU A 453 -8.51 6.05 13.47
N ASP A 454 -8.84 4.79 13.72
CA ASP A 454 -9.07 4.17 15.04
C ASP A 454 -10.05 2.99 14.90
N ALA A 455 -9.53 1.77 14.85
CA ALA A 455 -10.27 0.57 15.27
C ALA A 455 -9.33 -0.65 15.41
N VAL A 456 -8.59 -0.72 16.51
CA VAL A 456 -8.20 -2.02 17.08
C VAL A 456 -9.37 -2.46 17.96
N SER A 457 -10.31 -3.22 17.40
CA SER A 457 -11.21 -4.02 18.22
C SER A 457 -11.52 -5.34 17.53
N ASN A 458 -10.94 -6.41 18.07
CA ASN A 458 -11.40 -7.78 17.85
C ASN A 458 -12.85 -7.90 18.31
N LYS A 459 -13.79 -7.74 17.38
CA LYS A 459 -15.16 -8.25 17.51
C LYS A 459 -15.50 -8.99 16.23
N GLU A 460 -15.77 -10.28 16.37
CA GLU A 460 -16.37 -11.10 15.33
C GLU A 460 -17.72 -10.51 14.93
N THR A 461 -17.75 -9.71 13.86
CA THR A 461 -18.96 -9.45 13.10
C THR A 461 -18.82 -10.13 11.75
N SER A 462 -19.73 -11.06 11.47
CA SER A 462 -19.78 -11.94 10.28
C SER A 462 -20.12 -11.20 8.97
N THR A 463 -19.71 -9.95 8.82
CA THR A 463 -20.01 -9.11 7.66
C THR A 463 -18.70 -8.76 6.97
N GLY A 464 -18.37 -9.49 5.93
CA GLY A 464 -17.18 -9.27 5.12
C GLY A 464 -17.28 -10.06 3.83
N TYR A 465 -16.36 -9.80 2.91
CA TYR A 465 -16.29 -10.49 1.62
C TYR A 465 -14.85 -10.95 1.37
N HIS A 466 -14.68 -11.98 0.55
CA HIS A 466 -13.37 -12.50 0.16
C HIS A 466 -12.99 -12.08 -1.26
N LYS A 467 -13.98 -11.86 -2.12
CA LYS A 467 -13.74 -11.62 -3.54
C LYS A 467 -14.61 -10.49 -4.08
N GLU A 468 -13.99 -9.59 -4.84
CA GLU A 468 -14.70 -8.65 -5.73
C GLU A 468 -14.76 -9.26 -7.13
N HIS A 469 -15.91 -9.12 -7.79
CA HIS A 469 -16.08 -9.49 -9.18
C HIS A 469 -16.62 -8.31 -9.98
N ARG A 470 -16.03 -8.04 -11.16
CA ARG A 470 -16.34 -6.87 -11.99
C ARG A 470 -16.79 -7.31 -13.38
N HIS A 471 -17.81 -6.63 -13.90
CA HIS A 471 -18.30 -6.82 -15.25
C HIS A 471 -18.15 -5.54 -16.05
N TYR A 472 -17.77 -5.67 -17.33
CA TYR A 472 -17.53 -4.56 -18.23
C TYR A 472 -18.37 -4.68 -19.49
N GLU A 473 -18.94 -3.57 -19.95
CA GLU A 473 -19.54 -3.43 -21.28
C GLU A 473 -18.83 -2.28 -22.00
N GLN A 474 -18.40 -2.51 -23.25
CA GLN A 474 -17.66 -1.52 -24.05
C GLN A 474 -16.45 -0.90 -23.32
N GLY A 475 -15.78 -1.69 -22.47
CA GLY A 475 -14.61 -1.27 -21.69
C GLY A 475 -14.90 -0.46 -20.42
N ARG A 476 -16.17 -0.29 -20.03
CA ARG A 476 -16.56 0.43 -18.80
C ARG A 476 -17.16 -0.55 -17.78
N GLU A 477 -16.78 -0.42 -16.51
CA GLU A 477 -17.31 -1.25 -15.40
C GLU A 477 -18.81 -0.95 -15.21
N THR A 478 -19.69 -1.87 -15.58
CA THR A 478 -21.14 -1.72 -15.42
C THR A 478 -21.63 -2.32 -14.12
N THR A 479 -20.95 -3.34 -13.59
CA THR A 479 -21.34 -4.04 -12.37
C THR A 479 -20.14 -4.42 -11.52
N ARG A 480 -20.31 -4.33 -10.20
CA ARG A 480 -19.38 -4.87 -9.20
C ARG A 480 -20.14 -5.65 -8.13
N THR A 481 -19.74 -6.89 -7.89
CA THR A 481 -20.38 -7.82 -6.95
C THR A 481 -19.37 -8.27 -5.88
N TYR A 482 -19.81 -8.34 -4.62
CA TYR A 482 -19.00 -8.76 -3.47
C TYR A 482 -19.40 -10.16 -3.04
N LEU A 483 -18.42 -11.07 -2.92
CA LEU A 483 -18.67 -12.50 -2.74
C LEU A 483 -18.09 -13.02 -1.43
N ASP A 484 -18.81 -13.93 -0.78
CA ASP A 484 -18.36 -14.66 0.41
C ASP A 484 -17.34 -15.77 0.07
N LEU A 485 -16.90 -16.52 1.08
CA LEU A 485 -15.97 -17.66 0.91
C LEU A 485 -16.53 -18.80 0.05
N ALA A 486 -17.85 -18.89 -0.10
CA ALA A 486 -18.51 -19.87 -0.95
C ALA A 486 -18.77 -19.34 -2.38
N GLY A 487 -18.39 -18.09 -2.67
CA GLY A 487 -18.58 -17.45 -3.97
C GLY A 487 -19.99 -16.89 -4.19
N ASN A 488 -20.82 -16.78 -3.15
CA ASN A 488 -22.16 -16.20 -3.26
C ASN A 488 -22.12 -14.69 -2.98
N PRO A 489 -22.98 -13.89 -3.62
CA PRO A 489 -23.16 -12.48 -3.27
C PRO A 489 -23.43 -12.30 -1.77
N VAL A 490 -22.72 -11.39 -1.13
CA VAL A 490 -22.85 -11.10 0.31
C VAL A 490 -22.95 -9.60 0.53
N ASN A 491 -23.85 -9.19 1.42
CA ASN A 491 -23.97 -7.79 1.79
C ASN A 491 -22.72 -7.36 2.56
N ILE A 492 -22.00 -6.37 2.05
CA ILE A 492 -20.92 -5.73 2.78
C ILE A 492 -21.49 -4.82 3.87
N LYS A 493 -20.63 -4.25 4.72
CA LYS A 493 -21.02 -3.39 5.86
C LYS A 493 -21.95 -2.24 5.49
N GLN A 494 -21.81 -1.72 4.27
CA GLN A 494 -22.65 -0.65 3.71
C GLN A 494 -24.08 -1.12 3.35
N GLY A 495 -24.36 -2.42 3.40
CA GLY A 495 -25.70 -2.99 3.31
C GLY A 495 -26.11 -3.57 1.95
N TYR A 496 -25.20 -3.65 0.98
CA TYR A 496 -25.47 -4.16 -0.37
C TYR A 496 -24.43 -5.22 -0.79
N ALA A 497 -24.78 -6.08 -1.75
CA ALA A 497 -23.90 -7.10 -2.32
C ALA A 497 -23.43 -6.76 -3.74
N GLU A 498 -24.13 -5.86 -4.44
CA GLU A 498 -23.81 -5.50 -5.82
C GLU A 498 -24.10 -4.01 -6.09
N ILE A 499 -23.27 -3.39 -6.94
CA ILE A 499 -23.47 -2.04 -7.47
C ILE A 499 -23.59 -2.13 -8.99
N ARG A 500 -24.56 -1.40 -9.56
CA ARG A 500 -24.68 -1.22 -11.02
C ARG A 500 -24.55 0.25 -11.39
N LYS A 501 -23.82 0.52 -12.46
CA LYS A 501 -23.50 1.86 -12.95
C LYS A 501 -24.05 2.06 -14.36
N LYS A 502 -24.60 3.25 -14.63
CA LYS A 502 -24.92 3.72 -15.97
C LYS A 502 -24.11 4.95 -16.30
N TYR A 503 -23.73 5.03 -17.56
CA TYR A 503 -22.90 6.09 -18.09
C TYR A 503 -23.66 6.89 -19.14
N ASP A 504 -23.40 8.20 -19.22
CA ASP A 504 -23.74 8.96 -20.41
C ASP A 504 -22.75 8.64 -21.56
N TYR A 505 -22.94 9.31 -22.69
CA TYR A 505 -22.06 9.17 -23.85
C TYR A 505 -20.64 9.68 -23.58
N LEU A 506 -20.45 10.54 -22.57
CA LEU A 506 -19.20 11.15 -22.14
C LEU A 506 -18.45 10.30 -21.10
N GLY A 507 -19.07 9.22 -20.61
CA GLY A 507 -18.48 8.33 -19.60
C GLY A 507 -18.68 8.79 -18.16
N ASN A 508 -19.51 9.81 -17.91
CA ASN A 508 -19.88 10.20 -16.56
C ASN A 508 -20.89 9.20 -15.97
N ILE A 509 -20.75 8.86 -14.69
CA ILE A 509 -21.70 8.00 -13.98
C ILE A 509 -22.98 8.80 -13.71
N ILE A 510 -23.99 8.62 -14.56
CA ILE A 510 -25.30 9.27 -14.43
C ILE A 510 -26.24 8.52 -13.48
N GLU A 511 -25.98 7.26 -13.17
CA GLU A 511 -26.74 6.47 -12.21
C GLU A 511 -25.86 5.42 -11.53
N GLU A 512 -25.99 5.32 -10.21
CA GLU A 512 -25.40 4.24 -9.40
C GLU A 512 -26.49 3.65 -8.49
N ALA A 513 -26.70 2.32 -8.56
CA ALA A 513 -27.79 1.62 -7.86
C ALA A 513 -27.26 0.40 -7.09
N TYR A 514 -27.81 0.15 -5.89
CA TYR A 514 -27.30 -0.85 -4.94
C TYR A 514 -28.27 -2.02 -4.74
N PHE A 515 -27.77 -3.26 -4.85
CA PHE A 515 -28.58 -4.47 -4.79
C PHE A 515 -28.14 -5.37 -3.64
N ASP A 516 -29.10 -6.06 -3.01
CA ASP A 516 -28.82 -7.08 -2.00
C ASP A 516 -28.28 -8.38 -2.63
N ARG A 517 -27.93 -9.36 -1.78
CA ARG A 517 -27.47 -10.69 -2.21
C ARG A 517 -28.44 -11.48 -3.10
N ASP A 518 -29.73 -11.13 -3.09
CA ASP A 518 -30.75 -11.76 -3.94
C ASP A 518 -30.95 -10.99 -5.27
N GLY A 519 -30.15 -9.94 -5.51
CA GLY A 519 -30.22 -9.08 -6.68
C GLY A 519 -31.41 -8.12 -6.67
N LYS A 520 -32.02 -7.87 -5.51
CA LYS A 520 -33.12 -6.91 -5.34
C LYS A 520 -32.61 -5.55 -4.92
N HIS A 521 -33.35 -4.51 -5.25
CA HIS A 521 -33.08 -3.14 -4.83
C HIS A 521 -33.01 -3.08 -3.29
N VAL A 522 -31.88 -2.64 -2.74
CA VAL A 522 -31.73 -2.45 -1.29
C VAL A 522 -31.61 -0.96 -0.95
N THR A 523 -32.31 -0.54 0.09
CA THR A 523 -32.16 0.79 0.69
C THR A 523 -30.97 0.75 1.65
N LEU A 524 -29.96 1.57 1.39
CA LEU A 524 -28.80 1.70 2.25
C LEU A 524 -29.19 2.27 3.63
N PRO A 525 -28.35 2.13 4.67
CA PRO A 525 -28.55 2.83 5.95
C PRO A 525 -28.74 4.35 5.79
N SER A 526 -28.15 4.94 4.76
CA SER A 526 -28.31 6.35 4.38
C SER A 526 -29.69 6.70 3.78
N GLY A 527 -30.54 5.71 3.53
CA GLY A 527 -31.96 5.89 3.20
C GLY A 527 -32.33 5.88 1.70
N TYR A 528 -31.37 5.73 0.78
CA TYR A 528 -31.63 5.61 -0.67
C TYR A 528 -31.19 4.25 -1.22
N HIS A 529 -31.72 3.90 -2.38
CA HIS A 529 -31.31 2.73 -3.17
C HIS A 529 -30.44 3.09 -4.39
N ALA A 530 -30.59 4.30 -4.93
CA ALA A 530 -29.79 4.75 -6.06
C ALA A 530 -29.53 6.25 -6.01
N ILE A 531 -28.49 6.69 -6.72
CA ILE A 531 -28.16 8.09 -6.94
C ILE A 531 -28.17 8.35 -8.44
N LYS A 532 -28.81 9.44 -8.87
CA LYS A 532 -28.76 9.95 -10.23
C LYS A 532 -28.01 11.28 -10.28
N ARG A 533 -27.17 11.49 -11.31
CA ARG A 533 -26.35 12.70 -11.47
C ARG A 533 -26.53 13.35 -12.83
N ASP A 534 -26.53 14.68 -12.85
CA ASP A 534 -26.50 15.50 -14.06
C ASP A 534 -25.24 16.39 -14.07
N PHE A 535 -24.58 16.53 -15.22
CA PHE A 535 -23.30 17.22 -15.37
C PHE A 535 -23.40 18.44 -16.28
N ASP A 536 -22.60 19.48 -16.02
CA ASP A 536 -22.41 20.59 -16.96
C ASP A 536 -21.48 20.20 -18.12
N ASN A 537 -21.31 21.11 -19.08
CA ASN A 537 -20.43 20.89 -20.23
C ASN A 537 -18.92 20.86 -19.87
N ARG A 538 -18.56 21.10 -18.60
CA ARG A 538 -17.19 20.97 -18.06
C ARG A 538 -17.01 19.67 -17.27
N GLY A 539 -18.04 18.82 -17.18
CA GLY A 539 -18.03 17.58 -16.41
C GLY A 539 -18.21 17.78 -14.89
N ASN A 540 -18.61 18.98 -14.43
CA ASN A 540 -18.92 19.19 -13.03
C ASN A 540 -20.32 18.65 -12.70
N ASN A 541 -20.48 17.95 -11.58
CA ASN A 541 -21.77 17.40 -11.16
C ASN A 541 -22.71 18.51 -10.66
N THR A 542 -23.69 18.89 -11.46
CA THR A 542 -24.62 20.00 -11.15
C THR A 542 -25.83 19.60 -10.34
N ILE A 543 -26.27 18.33 -10.43
CA ILE A 543 -27.45 17.86 -9.71
C ILE A 543 -27.19 16.44 -9.23
N THR A 544 -27.36 16.21 -7.93
CA THR A 544 -27.41 14.87 -7.32
C THR A 544 -28.83 14.60 -6.84
N THR A 545 -29.45 13.51 -7.29
CA THR A 545 -30.80 13.08 -6.87
C THR A 545 -30.74 11.73 -6.16
N TYR A 546 -31.28 11.64 -4.95
CA TYR A 546 -31.40 10.40 -4.20
C TYR A 546 -32.72 9.71 -4.52
N LEU A 547 -32.69 8.41 -4.78
CA LEU A 547 -33.84 7.63 -5.25
C LEU A 547 -34.25 6.53 -4.27
N ASP A 548 -35.56 6.32 -4.13
CA ASP A 548 -36.13 5.16 -3.45
C ASP A 548 -36.04 3.88 -4.31
N GLN A 549 -36.51 2.76 -3.74
CA GLN A 549 -36.61 1.46 -4.43
C GLN A 549 -37.52 1.46 -5.67
N ASN A 550 -38.33 2.50 -5.89
CA ASN A 550 -39.20 2.67 -7.06
C ASN A 550 -38.62 3.67 -8.07
N SER A 551 -37.34 4.05 -7.95
CA SER A 551 -36.66 5.06 -8.77
C SER A 551 -37.30 6.45 -8.71
N LYS A 552 -37.95 6.81 -7.59
CA LYS A 552 -38.50 8.16 -7.35
C LYS A 552 -37.61 8.94 -6.39
N PRO A 553 -37.53 10.28 -6.51
CA PRO A 553 -36.82 11.10 -5.54
C PRO A 553 -37.29 10.84 -4.11
N ILE A 554 -36.36 10.62 -3.19
CA ILE A 554 -36.64 10.40 -1.76
C ILE A 554 -36.02 11.51 -0.92
N ILE A 555 -36.79 12.02 0.04
CA ILE A 555 -36.33 13.05 0.96
C ILE A 555 -35.48 12.40 2.05
N LEU A 556 -34.19 12.75 2.09
CA LEU A 556 -33.19 12.34 3.06
C LEU A 556 -32.62 13.59 3.70
N ASP A 557 -32.52 13.59 5.03
CA ASP A 557 -32.02 14.75 5.78
C ASP A 557 -32.71 16.09 5.43
N GLY A 558 -33.98 16.01 5.02
CA GLY A 558 -34.82 17.16 4.66
C GLY A 558 -34.84 17.52 3.17
N TYR A 559 -34.09 16.85 2.30
CA TYR A 559 -34.04 17.15 0.86
C TYR A 559 -33.95 15.89 -0.03
N ALA A 560 -34.35 15.99 -1.30
CA ALA A 560 -34.21 14.89 -2.27
C ALA A 560 -33.17 15.17 -3.37
N ARG A 561 -32.86 16.45 -3.61
CA ARG A 561 -31.80 16.86 -4.55
C ARG A 561 -30.88 17.90 -3.98
N GLU A 562 -29.61 17.76 -4.33
CA GLU A 562 -28.56 18.75 -4.17
C GLU A 562 -28.27 19.36 -5.55
N ILE A 563 -28.25 20.69 -5.62
CA ILE A 563 -27.98 21.44 -6.85
C ILE A 563 -26.77 22.32 -6.62
N SER A 564 -25.73 22.12 -7.43
CA SER A 564 -24.41 22.73 -7.27
C SER A 564 -24.06 23.66 -8.42
N GLU A 565 -23.47 24.81 -8.10
CA GLU A 565 -22.88 25.75 -9.07
C GLU A 565 -21.37 25.87 -8.82
N TYR A 566 -20.59 25.97 -9.90
CA TYR A 566 -19.13 25.95 -9.86
C TYR A 566 -18.55 27.23 -10.48
N ASN A 567 -17.43 27.70 -9.94
CA ASN A 567 -16.62 28.73 -10.59
C ASN A 567 -15.85 28.17 -11.80
N ASP A 568 -15.08 29.03 -12.47
CA ASP A 568 -14.32 28.65 -13.67
C ASP A 568 -13.19 27.65 -13.41
N PHE A 569 -12.77 27.50 -12.15
CA PHE A 569 -11.81 26.49 -11.72
C PHE A 569 -12.49 25.17 -11.29
N GLY A 570 -13.81 25.05 -11.43
CA GLY A 570 -14.60 23.89 -11.00
C GLY A 570 -14.64 23.68 -9.49
N LYS A 571 -14.49 24.75 -8.70
CA LYS A 571 -14.76 24.72 -7.26
C LYS A 571 -16.22 25.06 -7.01
N GLU A 572 -16.85 24.31 -6.14
CA GLU A 572 -18.27 24.47 -5.78
C GLU A 572 -18.47 25.80 -5.01
N THR A 573 -19.24 26.71 -5.58
CA THR A 573 -19.47 28.07 -5.05
C THR A 573 -20.85 28.24 -4.42
N LEU A 574 -21.80 27.41 -4.79
CA LEU A 574 -23.15 27.42 -4.24
C LEU A 574 -23.74 26.01 -4.29
N VAL A 575 -24.39 25.63 -3.20
CA VAL A 575 -25.24 24.45 -3.13
C VAL A 575 -26.62 24.84 -2.63
N ARG A 576 -27.66 24.31 -3.28
CA ARG A 576 -29.07 24.46 -2.89
C ARG A 576 -29.72 23.09 -2.73
N TYR A 577 -30.69 23.00 -1.82
CA TYR A 577 -31.43 21.78 -1.54
C TYR A 577 -32.91 21.93 -1.89
N ASP A 578 -33.48 20.92 -2.55
CA ASP A 578 -34.91 20.90 -2.91
C ASP A 578 -35.60 19.55 -2.65
N ASP A 579 -36.93 19.54 -2.77
CA ASP A 579 -37.81 18.39 -2.51
C ASP A 579 -37.86 17.32 -3.62
N GLY A 580 -37.02 17.43 -4.65
CA GLY A 580 -37.04 16.55 -5.83
C GLY A 580 -37.98 17.03 -6.94
N PHE A 581 -38.81 18.04 -6.68
CA PHE A 581 -39.73 18.63 -7.64
C PHE A 581 -39.43 20.12 -7.91
N GLY A 582 -38.29 20.61 -7.42
CA GLY A 582 -37.81 21.98 -7.67
C GLY A 582 -38.17 23.00 -6.60
N LYS A 583 -38.76 22.58 -5.47
CA LYS A 583 -39.10 23.50 -4.39
C LYS A 583 -38.00 23.51 -3.32
N PRO A 584 -37.38 24.66 -3.01
CA PRO A 584 -36.37 24.75 -1.96
C PRO A 584 -36.87 24.27 -0.60
N VAL A 585 -36.03 23.54 0.13
CA VAL A 585 -36.34 22.96 1.44
C VAL A 585 -35.29 23.33 2.47
N ILE A 586 -35.72 23.42 3.73
CA ILE A 586 -34.82 23.60 4.88
C ILE A 586 -34.35 22.21 5.30
N ILE A 587 -33.05 21.96 5.23
CA ILE A 587 -32.46 20.70 5.69
C ILE A 587 -32.40 20.66 7.22
N SER A 588 -32.05 19.49 7.79
CA SER A 588 -31.97 19.31 9.24
C SER A 588 -31.12 20.36 9.97
N SER A 589 -30.08 20.87 9.32
CA SER A 589 -29.15 21.88 9.86
C SER A 589 -29.67 23.33 9.79
N GLY A 590 -30.91 23.56 9.33
CA GLY A 590 -31.61 24.84 9.47
C GLY A 590 -31.49 25.83 8.30
N TYR A 591 -30.88 25.45 7.18
CA TYR A 591 -30.69 26.30 5.99
C TYR A 591 -31.19 25.64 4.70
N THR A 592 -31.32 26.39 3.60
CA THR A 592 -31.74 25.88 2.28
C THR A 592 -30.61 25.79 1.25
N GLY A 593 -29.46 26.36 1.58
CA GLY A 593 -28.24 26.28 0.77
C GLY A 593 -27.06 26.99 1.42
N TRP A 594 -25.87 26.85 0.84
CA TRP A 594 -24.66 27.52 1.29
C TRP A 594 -23.87 28.08 0.11
N LYS A 595 -23.11 29.16 0.33
CA LYS A 595 -22.17 29.73 -0.65
C LYS A 595 -20.75 29.72 -0.11
N ALA A 596 -19.79 29.44 -0.98
CA ALA A 596 -18.37 29.46 -0.65
C ALA A 596 -17.60 30.45 -1.52
N GLU A 597 -16.59 31.08 -0.92
CA GLU A 597 -15.62 31.92 -1.62
C GLU A 597 -14.23 31.32 -1.48
N TYR A 598 -13.41 31.48 -2.53
CA TYR A 598 -12.06 30.93 -2.61
C TYR A 598 -11.06 32.03 -2.90
N ASN A 599 -9.82 31.89 -2.41
CA ASN A 599 -8.71 32.72 -2.84
C ASN A 599 -8.16 32.23 -4.20
N ASP A 600 -7.18 32.95 -4.75
CA ASP A 600 -6.55 32.64 -6.04
C ASP A 600 -5.80 31.29 -6.07
N HIS A 601 -5.50 30.73 -4.89
CA HIS A 601 -4.88 29.40 -4.75
C HIS A 601 -5.94 28.27 -4.67
N GLY A 602 -7.23 28.60 -4.73
CA GLY A 602 -8.34 27.66 -4.62
C GLY A 602 -8.65 27.19 -3.19
N ASP A 603 -8.12 27.86 -2.17
CA ASP A 603 -8.47 27.60 -0.76
C ASP A 603 -9.74 28.35 -0.37
N ARG A 604 -10.67 27.66 0.29
CA ARG A 604 -11.95 28.24 0.71
C ARG A 604 -11.73 29.25 1.84
N ILE A 605 -11.98 30.52 1.58
CA ILE A 605 -11.82 31.61 2.56
C ILE A 605 -13.11 31.95 3.31
N SER A 606 -14.27 31.60 2.77
CA SER A 606 -15.58 31.87 3.38
C SER A 606 -16.58 30.76 3.08
N LEU A 607 -17.49 30.52 4.03
CA LEU A 607 -18.67 29.66 3.86
C LEU A 607 -19.86 30.32 4.58
N SER A 608 -20.94 30.58 3.83
CA SER A 608 -22.14 31.28 4.30
C SER A 608 -23.39 30.44 4.08
N TYR A 609 -24.35 30.47 4.99
CA TYR A 609 -25.57 29.66 4.95
C TYR A 609 -26.80 30.54 4.76
N PHE A 610 -27.72 30.13 3.89
CA PHE A 610 -28.83 30.97 3.45
C PHE A 610 -30.18 30.28 3.60
N ASN A 611 -31.22 31.09 3.80
CA ASN A 611 -32.61 30.66 3.73
C ASN A 611 -33.18 30.75 2.30
N LYS A 612 -34.46 30.39 2.16
CA LYS A 612 -35.18 30.37 0.88
C LYS A 612 -35.31 31.75 0.20
N GLU A 613 -35.10 32.84 0.94
CA GLU A 613 -35.04 34.21 0.42
C GLU A 613 -33.61 34.69 0.09
N GLU A 614 -32.62 33.78 0.07
CA GLU A 614 -31.20 34.06 -0.14
C GLU A 614 -30.58 35.03 0.88
N ARG A 615 -31.10 35.04 2.12
CA ARG A 615 -30.54 35.80 3.24
C ARG A 615 -29.80 34.89 4.19
N LEU A 616 -28.74 35.40 4.82
CA LEU A 616 -28.01 34.68 5.86
C LEU A 616 -28.97 34.18 6.96
N ILE A 617 -28.76 32.97 7.43
CA ILE A 617 -29.56 32.37 8.50
C ILE A 617 -28.65 31.64 9.49
N MET A 618 -28.98 31.75 10.77
CA MET A 618 -28.34 30.98 11.82
C MET A 618 -28.60 29.49 11.59
N THR A 619 -27.53 28.70 11.47
CA THR A 619 -27.62 27.24 11.44
C THR A 619 -27.85 26.71 12.84
N ASP A 620 -28.20 25.43 12.91
CA ASP A 620 -28.28 24.73 14.19
C ASP A 620 -26.95 24.77 14.96
N ASP A 621 -25.80 24.92 14.29
CA ASP A 621 -24.47 25.00 14.93
C ASP A 621 -24.14 26.36 15.56
N GLY A 622 -25.06 27.32 15.48
CA GLY A 622 -25.00 28.59 16.19
C GLY A 622 -24.25 29.70 15.45
N TYR A 623 -24.06 29.59 14.14
CA TYR A 623 -23.48 30.63 13.29
C TYR A 623 -24.19 30.67 11.92
N ALA A 624 -24.09 31.78 11.20
CA ALA A 624 -24.63 31.94 9.84
C ALA A 624 -23.54 31.93 8.76
N SER A 625 -22.30 32.21 9.14
CA SER A 625 -21.14 32.08 8.25
C SER A 625 -19.86 31.85 9.05
N LEU A 626 -18.81 31.43 8.35
CA LEU A 626 -17.48 31.30 8.90
C LEU A 626 -16.40 31.60 7.86
N THR A 627 -15.24 32.06 8.34
CA THR A 627 -14.09 32.39 7.49
C THR A 627 -12.85 31.61 7.88
N TYR A 628 -11.95 31.43 6.92
CA TYR A 628 -10.70 30.71 7.09
C TYR A 628 -9.49 31.59 6.73
N LYS A 629 -8.39 31.41 7.47
CA LYS A 629 -7.06 31.88 7.06
C LYS A 629 -6.09 30.72 7.00
N TYR A 630 -5.14 30.81 6.07
CA TYR A 630 -4.17 29.78 5.77
C TYR A 630 -2.74 30.30 5.95
N ASP A 631 -1.83 29.40 6.30
CA ASP A 631 -0.39 29.63 6.16
C ASP A 631 0.07 29.36 4.72
N ASN A 632 1.36 29.60 4.44
CA ASN A 632 1.97 29.36 3.13
C ASN A 632 1.96 27.88 2.71
N PHE A 633 1.64 26.94 3.63
CA PHE A 633 1.50 25.51 3.35
C PHE A 633 0.03 25.10 3.16
N ARG A 634 -0.87 26.07 2.96
CA ARG A 634 -2.31 25.87 2.77
C ARG A 634 -2.96 25.13 3.94
N LYS A 635 -2.41 25.27 5.15
CA LYS A 635 -3.03 24.75 6.39
C LYS A 635 -3.77 25.87 7.11
N ILE A 636 -4.93 25.53 7.67
CA ILE A 636 -5.75 26.49 8.41
C ILE A 636 -5.01 26.93 9.68
N ILE A 637 -4.83 28.25 9.81
CA ILE A 637 -4.28 28.95 10.97
C ILE A 637 -5.35 29.74 11.74
N GLU A 638 -6.49 30.04 11.13
CA GLU A 638 -7.63 30.67 11.80
C GLU A 638 -8.96 30.14 11.25
N LYS A 639 -9.92 29.89 12.15
CA LYS A 639 -11.35 29.76 11.86
C LYS A 639 -12.11 30.80 12.68
N ALA A 640 -13.05 31.50 12.06
CA ALA A 640 -13.89 32.50 12.73
C ALA A 640 -15.37 32.30 12.40
N TYR A 641 -16.27 32.49 13.36
CA TYR A 641 -17.72 32.27 13.23
C TYR A 641 -18.50 33.57 13.38
N PHE A 642 -19.51 33.77 12.53
CA PHE A 642 -20.29 35.00 12.47
C PHE A 642 -21.80 34.75 12.47
N ASP A 643 -22.56 35.69 13.02
CA ASP A 643 -24.02 35.72 13.01
C ASP A 643 -24.60 36.16 11.65
N ASP A 644 -25.92 36.19 11.54
CA ASP A 644 -26.67 36.62 10.34
C ASP A 644 -26.52 38.12 10.01
N LYS A 645 -25.80 38.88 10.85
CA LYS A 645 -25.46 40.29 10.69
C LYS A 645 -23.95 40.51 10.52
N ASN A 646 -23.18 39.44 10.31
CA ASN A 646 -21.72 39.43 10.17
C ASN A 646 -20.94 39.90 11.42
N ASN A 647 -21.51 39.78 12.62
CA ASN A 647 -20.78 39.97 13.87
C ASN A 647 -20.22 38.63 14.37
N ALA A 648 -19.04 38.65 15.00
CA ALA A 648 -18.48 37.45 15.61
C ALA A 648 -19.42 36.87 16.67
N ILE A 649 -19.63 35.55 16.63
CA ILE A 649 -20.52 34.84 17.55
C ILE A 649 -19.86 33.56 18.08
N LEU A 650 -20.23 33.12 19.28
CA LEU A 650 -19.80 31.83 19.81
C LEU A 650 -20.53 30.71 19.05
N SER A 651 -19.77 29.76 18.50
CA SER A 651 -20.36 28.51 18.01
C SER A 651 -20.88 27.66 19.17
N LYS A 652 -21.55 26.53 18.87
CA LYS A 652 -21.89 25.51 19.88
C LYS A 652 -20.68 25.02 20.69
N ASP A 653 -19.47 25.10 20.14
CA ASP A 653 -18.23 24.74 20.84
C ASP A 653 -17.73 25.84 21.79
N GLY A 654 -18.45 26.97 21.92
CA GLY A 654 -18.22 27.99 22.94
C GLY A 654 -17.14 29.03 22.63
N TYR A 655 -16.68 29.14 21.37
CA TYR A 655 -15.71 30.14 20.93
C TYR A 655 -16.11 30.77 19.59
N ALA A 656 -15.65 31.99 19.34
CA ALA A 656 -15.87 32.72 18.10
C ALA A 656 -14.67 32.63 17.14
N PHE A 657 -13.45 32.42 17.67
CA PHE A 657 -12.26 32.21 16.88
C PHE A 657 -11.42 31.05 17.40
N LEU A 658 -10.83 30.28 16.50
CA LEU A 658 -9.82 29.27 16.79
C LEU A 658 -8.58 29.58 15.97
N ARG A 659 -7.46 29.78 16.65
CA ARG A 659 -6.17 30.07 16.01
C ARG A 659 -5.14 28.99 16.29
N TYR A 660 -4.28 28.74 15.32
CA TYR A 660 -3.15 27.81 15.43
C TYR A 660 -1.84 28.49 15.08
N ASN A 661 -0.78 28.09 15.80
CA ASN A 661 0.60 28.26 15.32
C ASN A 661 1.18 26.89 15.00
N ARG A 662 2.04 26.82 13.98
CA ARG A 662 2.64 25.59 13.48
C ARG A 662 4.14 25.74 13.30
N ASP A 663 4.85 24.62 13.37
CA ASP A 663 6.24 24.57 12.94
C ASP A 663 6.34 24.42 11.41
N LYS A 664 7.58 24.44 10.91
CA LYS A 664 7.91 24.24 9.49
C LYS A 664 7.52 22.85 8.93
N TYR A 665 7.17 21.89 9.78
CA TYR A 665 6.74 20.54 9.38
C TYR A 665 5.21 20.40 9.44
N GLY A 666 4.48 21.47 9.80
CA GLY A 666 3.03 21.50 9.91
C GLY A 666 2.47 21.00 11.25
N ASN A 667 3.34 20.65 12.20
CA ASN A 667 2.91 20.24 13.55
C ASN A 667 2.33 21.45 14.27
N LYS A 668 1.21 21.25 14.98
CA LYS A 668 0.56 22.31 15.74
C LYS A 668 1.35 22.57 17.02
N LEU A 669 2.02 23.71 17.10
CA LEU A 669 2.75 24.15 18.29
C LEU A 669 1.84 24.80 19.31
N GLU A 670 0.74 25.40 18.86
CA GLU A 670 -0.20 26.11 19.71
C GLU A 670 -1.61 26.03 19.11
N GLY A 671 -2.61 25.95 19.98
CA GLY A 671 -4.00 26.25 19.63
C GLY A 671 -4.69 27.05 20.72
N ALA A 672 -5.49 28.04 20.33
CA ALA A 672 -6.16 28.94 21.26
C ALA A 672 -7.59 29.29 20.82
N TYR A 673 -8.48 29.35 21.80
CA TYR A 673 -9.90 29.64 21.66
C TYR A 673 -10.18 31.07 22.10
N TYR A 674 -10.89 31.85 21.28
CA TYR A 674 -11.20 33.25 21.56
C TYR A 674 -12.71 33.52 21.52
N GLY A 675 -13.19 34.35 22.44
CA GLY A 675 -14.58 34.82 22.48
C GLY A 675 -14.86 35.91 21.44
N THR A 676 -16.08 36.44 21.46
CA THR A 676 -16.54 37.49 20.53
C THR A 676 -15.82 38.83 20.70
N ASP A 677 -15.16 39.05 21.85
CA ASP A 677 -14.31 40.21 22.12
C ASP A 677 -12.85 40.02 21.67
N GLY A 678 -12.53 38.88 21.06
CA GLY A 678 -11.18 38.53 20.60
C GLY A 678 -10.21 38.15 21.73
N LYS A 679 -10.68 37.92 22.96
CA LYS A 679 -9.86 37.45 24.09
C LYS A 679 -10.01 35.95 24.31
N LEU A 680 -9.05 35.35 24.99
CA LEU A 680 -9.08 33.92 25.32
C LEU A 680 -10.37 33.54 26.08
N THR A 681 -10.99 32.45 25.67
CA THR A 681 -12.19 31.87 26.31
C THR A 681 -12.00 30.39 26.56
N LEU A 682 -12.62 29.84 27.61
CA LEU A 682 -12.56 28.41 27.88
C LEU A 682 -13.40 27.63 26.86
N HIS A 683 -12.83 26.56 26.31
CA HIS A 683 -13.61 25.59 25.55
C HIS A 683 -14.45 24.73 26.52
N PRO A 684 -15.80 24.74 26.44
CA PRO A 684 -16.66 24.09 27.43
C PRO A 684 -16.38 22.59 27.62
N GLY A 685 -16.09 21.86 26.53
CA GLY A 685 -15.79 20.43 26.59
C GLY A 685 -14.35 20.06 26.98
N LYS A 686 -13.42 21.02 27.02
CA LYS A 686 -11.99 20.76 27.27
C LYS A 686 -11.46 21.46 28.53
N GLY A 687 -12.12 22.53 28.96
CA GLY A 687 -11.81 23.29 30.17
C GLY A 687 -10.53 24.11 30.15
N TYR A 688 -9.91 24.32 28.98
CA TYR A 688 -8.80 25.27 28.79
C TYR A 688 -9.07 26.22 27.63
N ALA A 689 -8.37 27.36 27.63
CA ALA A 689 -8.48 28.39 26.59
C ALA A 689 -7.36 28.30 25.56
N LYS A 690 -6.19 27.80 25.95
CA LYS A 690 -5.04 27.63 25.07
C LYS A 690 -4.25 26.38 25.46
N TRP A 691 -3.59 25.79 24.48
CA TRP A 691 -2.63 24.71 24.69
C TRP A 691 -1.37 24.93 23.84
N THR A 692 -0.24 24.43 24.32
CA THR A 692 1.03 24.41 23.58
C THR A 692 1.54 22.98 23.44
N ALA A 693 2.37 22.74 22.42
CA ALA A 693 3.07 21.49 22.21
C ALA A 693 4.46 21.75 21.62
N ALA A 694 5.43 20.90 21.98
CA ALA A 694 6.71 20.83 21.30
C ALA A 694 6.99 19.41 20.83
N TYR A 695 7.71 19.29 19.73
CA TYR A 695 8.06 18.03 19.09
C TYR A 695 9.57 17.92 18.98
N ASN A 696 10.10 16.71 19.15
CA ASN A 696 11.50 16.43 18.84
C ASN A 696 11.70 16.22 17.33
N ASP A 697 12.95 16.03 16.92
CA ASP A 697 13.36 15.84 15.53
C ASP A 697 12.69 14.65 14.83
N ILE A 698 12.09 13.73 15.59
CA ILE A 698 11.46 12.50 15.09
C ILE A 698 9.92 12.60 15.08
N GLY A 699 9.38 13.81 15.27
CA GLY A 699 7.95 14.11 15.25
C GLY A 699 7.17 13.60 16.46
N LYS A 700 7.84 13.15 17.53
CA LYS A 700 7.19 12.78 18.80
C LYS A 700 7.00 14.03 19.65
N GLN A 701 5.82 14.18 20.22
CA GLN A 701 5.53 15.26 21.16
C GLN A 701 6.32 15.03 22.45
N VAL A 702 7.16 16.00 22.82
CA VAL A 702 8.02 15.96 24.01
C VAL A 702 7.57 16.93 25.10
N ASP A 703 6.62 17.80 24.79
CA ASP A 703 6.09 18.82 25.69
C ASP A 703 4.62 19.10 25.39
N GLY A 704 3.82 19.35 26.42
CA GLY A 704 2.49 19.94 26.26
C GLY A 704 1.97 20.61 27.51
N ALA A 705 1.34 21.79 27.35
CA ALA A 705 0.81 22.58 28.47
C ALA A 705 -0.56 23.19 28.17
N TYR A 706 -1.33 23.47 29.23
CA TYR A 706 -2.71 23.98 29.17
C TYR A 706 -2.85 25.30 29.94
N TYR A 707 -3.55 26.26 29.33
CA TYR A 707 -3.65 27.63 29.83
C TYR A 707 -5.10 28.10 29.93
N GLY A 708 -5.37 28.91 30.95
CA GLY A 708 -6.64 29.59 31.19
C GLY A 708 -6.82 30.87 30.37
N THR A 709 -7.89 31.61 30.65
CA THR A 709 -8.24 32.86 29.94
C THR A 709 -7.33 34.04 30.28
N ASP A 710 -6.61 33.95 31.40
CA ASP A 710 -5.56 34.87 31.82
C ASP A 710 -4.17 34.48 31.28
N ASN A 711 -4.11 33.44 30.43
CA ASN A 711 -2.89 32.87 29.87
C ASN A 711 -1.92 32.31 30.94
N ASN A 712 -2.41 31.97 32.13
CA ASN A 712 -1.67 31.22 33.14
C ASN A 712 -1.96 29.72 33.00
N LEU A 713 -1.02 28.88 33.47
CA LEU A 713 -1.20 27.43 33.51
C LEU A 713 -2.42 27.04 34.34
N ILE A 714 -3.20 26.08 33.86
CA ILE A 714 -4.33 25.49 34.59
C ILE A 714 -4.27 23.97 34.53
N LEU A 715 -4.84 23.30 35.54
CA LEU A 715 -4.97 21.85 35.51
C LEU A 715 -5.99 21.44 34.45
N HIS A 716 -5.62 20.49 33.59
CA HIS A 716 -6.56 19.88 32.66
C HIS A 716 -7.66 19.14 33.44
N PRO A 717 -8.96 19.40 33.20
CA PRO A 717 -10.04 18.84 34.01
C PRO A 717 -10.07 17.31 34.07
N GLU A 718 -9.66 16.65 32.99
CA GLU A 718 -9.64 15.18 32.90
C GLU A 718 -8.31 14.57 33.34
N TYR A 719 -7.18 15.26 33.15
CA TYR A 719 -5.85 14.66 33.36
C TYR A 719 -5.21 15.06 34.69
N GLY A 720 -5.68 16.15 35.32
CA GLY A 720 -5.22 16.57 36.64
C GLY A 720 -3.84 17.22 36.69
N TYR A 721 -3.18 17.49 35.55
CA TYR A 721 -1.91 18.23 35.46
C TYR A 721 -2.03 19.42 34.49
N ALA A 722 -1.12 20.40 34.61
CA ALA A 722 -1.10 21.60 33.76
C ALA A 722 -0.10 21.50 32.61
N HIS A 723 1.00 20.80 32.83
CA HIS A 723 2.09 20.65 31.87
C HIS A 723 2.68 19.25 31.98
N TRP A 724 3.19 18.71 30.87
CA TRP A 724 3.89 17.43 30.85
C TRP A 724 5.05 17.46 29.86
N THR A 725 6.06 16.64 30.15
CA THR A 725 7.23 16.43 29.28
C THR A 725 7.43 14.94 29.04
N ALA A 726 7.99 14.56 27.89
CA ALA A 726 8.42 13.19 27.60
C ALA A 726 9.78 13.15 26.91
N GLU A 727 10.51 12.08 27.19
CA GLU A 727 11.82 11.80 26.61
C GLU A 727 11.75 10.52 25.79
N TYR A 728 12.44 10.52 24.65
CA TYR A 728 12.50 9.38 23.72
C TYR A 728 13.96 9.11 23.34
N ASP A 729 14.28 7.85 23.08
CA ASP A 729 15.54 7.49 22.42
C ASP A 729 15.44 7.71 20.89
N ASP A 730 16.57 7.52 20.20
CA ASP A 730 16.66 7.64 18.73
C ASP A 730 15.80 6.61 17.98
N ASN A 731 15.27 5.59 18.67
CA ASN A 731 14.38 4.59 18.10
C ASN A 731 12.89 4.93 18.32
N GLY A 732 12.59 6.04 19.00
CA GLY A 732 11.24 6.45 19.37
C GLY A 732 10.66 5.69 20.57
N ASN A 733 11.47 4.93 21.32
CA ASN A 733 11.06 4.33 22.59
C ASN A 733 11.01 5.42 23.68
N ARG A 734 9.96 5.43 24.49
CA ARG A 734 9.75 6.46 25.52
C ARG A 734 10.62 6.14 26.75
N LEU A 735 11.69 6.91 26.94
CA LEU A 735 12.61 6.83 28.07
C LEU A 735 11.99 7.33 29.38
N GLY A 736 10.93 8.13 29.30
CA GLY A 736 10.22 8.60 30.48
C GLY A 736 9.27 9.73 30.19
N ASP A 737 8.59 10.16 31.24
CA ASP A 737 7.74 11.33 31.24
C ASP A 737 7.55 11.90 32.64
N ALA A 738 7.13 13.16 32.69
CA ALA A 738 6.88 13.90 33.90
C ALA A 738 5.67 14.81 33.74
N VAL A 739 4.93 15.03 34.82
CA VAL A 739 3.75 15.89 34.87
C VAL A 739 3.91 16.94 35.96
N TYR A 740 3.43 18.15 35.67
CA TYR A 740 3.66 19.35 36.46
C TYR A 740 2.34 20.06 36.78
N GLY A 741 2.31 20.67 37.97
CA GLY A 741 1.22 21.55 38.40
C GLY A 741 1.28 22.94 37.76
N THR A 742 0.40 23.84 38.19
CA THR A 742 0.35 25.23 37.71
C THR A 742 1.53 26.09 38.19
N ASP A 743 2.32 25.59 39.14
CA ASP A 743 3.54 26.21 39.65
C ASP A 743 4.82 25.64 38.97
N GLU A 744 4.65 24.88 37.89
CA GLU A 744 5.71 24.19 37.13
C GLU A 744 6.56 23.22 37.97
N ARG A 745 6.03 22.75 39.10
CA ARG A 745 6.66 21.71 39.91
C ARG A 745 6.02 20.37 39.63
N LEU A 746 6.81 19.30 39.75
CA LEU A 746 6.32 17.93 39.64
C LEU A 746 5.10 17.73 40.55
N MET A 747 4.04 17.16 39.99
CA MET A 747 2.79 16.93 40.71
C MET A 747 2.43 15.45 40.64
N PHE A 748 2.14 14.85 41.78
CA PHE A 748 1.63 13.48 41.81
C PHE A 748 0.16 13.47 41.34
N VAL A 749 -0.12 12.72 40.27
CA VAL A 749 -1.48 12.54 39.75
C VAL A 749 -1.95 11.14 40.11
N ALA A 750 -3.04 11.04 40.88
CA ALA A 750 -3.51 9.77 41.44
C ALA A 750 -3.85 8.72 40.37
N ASP A 751 -4.49 9.14 39.28
CA ASP A 751 -4.88 8.27 38.17
C ASP A 751 -3.67 7.73 37.38
N LEU A 752 -2.59 8.53 37.30
CA LEU A 752 -1.32 8.10 36.72
C LEU A 752 -0.47 7.29 37.69
N GLY A 753 -0.60 7.54 39.00
CA GLY A 753 0.19 6.86 40.03
C GLY A 753 1.61 7.37 40.22
N TYR A 754 2.00 8.46 39.56
CA TYR A 754 3.33 9.07 39.65
C TYR A 754 3.31 10.56 39.29
N ALA A 755 4.42 11.25 39.58
CA ALA A 755 4.74 12.57 39.05
C ALA A 755 5.79 12.50 37.93
N ARG A 756 6.69 11.50 38.00
CA ARG A 756 7.66 11.18 36.95
C ARG A 756 7.79 9.68 36.80
N ARG A 757 8.01 9.23 35.57
CA ARG A 757 8.33 7.86 35.20
C ARG A 757 9.57 7.80 34.33
N THR A 758 10.40 6.77 34.51
CA THR A 758 11.56 6.49 33.66
C THR A 758 11.54 5.04 33.20
N ALA A 759 12.06 4.78 32.00
CA ALA A 759 12.21 3.47 31.40
C ALA A 759 13.57 3.32 30.71
N LEU A 760 14.09 2.09 30.69
CA LEU A 760 15.30 1.72 29.94
C LEU A 760 14.99 0.60 28.96
N PHE A 761 15.73 0.56 27.85
CA PHE A 761 15.59 -0.42 26.78
C PHE A 761 16.94 -1.05 26.45
N ASP A 762 16.94 -2.30 25.98
CA ASP A 762 18.12 -2.90 25.35
C ASP A 762 18.26 -2.45 23.88
N ASP A 763 19.36 -2.82 23.23
CA ASP A 763 19.67 -2.45 21.83
C ASP A 763 18.64 -2.97 20.81
N ARG A 764 17.76 -3.90 21.21
CA ARG A 764 16.67 -4.46 20.39
C ARG A 764 15.33 -3.78 20.66
N GLY A 765 15.29 -2.77 21.53
CA GLY A 765 14.08 -2.04 21.91
C GLY A 765 13.19 -2.78 22.91
N LYS A 766 13.70 -3.80 23.62
CA LYS A 766 12.95 -4.45 24.70
C LYS A 766 13.15 -3.69 26.01
N GLN A 767 12.06 -3.37 26.70
CA GLN A 767 12.13 -2.61 27.95
C GLN A 767 12.75 -3.44 29.08
N THR A 768 13.88 -3.00 29.61
CA THR A 768 14.64 -3.67 30.67
C THR A 768 14.36 -3.10 32.06
N GLN A 769 13.74 -1.92 32.15
CA GLN A 769 13.41 -1.28 33.41
C GLN A 769 12.24 -0.30 33.28
N GLU A 770 11.51 -0.12 34.38
CA GLU A 770 10.64 1.04 34.62
C GLU A 770 10.70 1.46 36.09
N ALA A 771 10.57 2.75 36.37
CA ALA A 771 10.51 3.28 37.74
C ALA A 771 9.57 4.48 37.84
N PHE A 772 8.88 4.59 38.97
CA PHE A 772 7.88 5.61 39.27
C PHE A 772 8.30 6.48 40.45
N TYR A 773 8.19 7.79 40.30
CA TYR A 773 8.63 8.77 41.28
C TYR A 773 7.51 9.73 41.66
N ASN A 774 7.48 10.14 42.92
CA ASN A 774 6.60 11.20 43.42
C ASN A 774 7.15 12.61 43.09
N ALA A 775 6.45 13.65 43.54
CA ALA A 775 6.83 15.04 43.34
C ALA A 775 8.21 15.41 43.92
N ASP A 776 8.68 14.70 44.94
CA ASP A 776 10.01 14.89 45.55
C ASP A 776 11.11 14.10 44.83
N SER A 777 10.83 13.52 43.66
CA SER A 777 11.74 12.62 42.91
C SER A 777 12.16 11.38 43.70
N LYS A 778 11.32 10.89 44.63
CA LYS A 778 11.52 9.64 45.37
C LYS A 778 10.64 8.54 44.79
N LEU A 779 11.13 7.31 44.81
CA LEU A 779 10.36 6.14 44.38
C LEU A 779 9.01 6.06 45.12
N VAL A 780 7.95 5.75 44.39
CA VAL A 780 6.59 5.59 44.91
C VAL A 780 5.96 4.31 44.37
N LEU A 781 5.16 3.62 45.17
CA LEU A 781 4.41 2.47 44.70
C LEU A 781 3.31 2.93 43.73
N HIS A 782 3.30 2.36 42.53
CA HIS A 782 2.23 2.62 41.59
C HIS A 782 0.92 1.99 42.11
N PRO A 783 -0.19 2.75 42.25
CA PRO A 783 -1.42 2.27 42.89
C PRO A 783 -2.01 1.01 42.26
N LYS A 784 -1.87 0.87 40.94
CA LYS A 784 -2.34 -0.31 40.19
C LYS A 784 -1.40 -1.51 40.29
N TYR A 785 -0.08 -1.28 40.32
CA TYR A 785 0.91 -2.35 40.12
C TYR A 785 1.56 -2.82 41.44
N GLY A 786 1.53 -2.02 42.50
CA GLY A 786 2.05 -2.40 43.81
C GLY A 786 3.58 -2.44 43.94
N TYR A 787 4.33 -2.00 42.93
CA TYR A 787 5.79 -1.80 42.98
C TYR A 787 6.18 -0.39 42.57
N ALA A 788 7.39 0.04 42.93
CA ALA A 788 7.94 1.35 42.55
C ALA A 788 8.87 1.27 41.34
N LYS A 789 9.48 0.11 41.11
CA LYS A 789 10.40 -0.14 40.00
C LYS A 789 10.39 -1.62 39.63
N TRP A 790 10.61 -1.94 38.37
CA TRP A 790 10.86 -3.32 37.94
C TRP A 790 12.03 -3.41 36.95
N THR A 791 12.66 -4.58 36.86
CA THR A 791 13.69 -4.89 35.86
C THR A 791 13.40 -6.18 35.10
N ALA A 792 13.94 -6.30 33.88
CA ALA A 792 13.93 -7.50 33.06
C ALA A 792 15.27 -7.78 32.40
N ALA A 793 15.49 -9.05 32.09
CA ALA A 793 16.49 -9.50 31.14
C ALA A 793 15.84 -10.40 30.08
N TYR A 794 16.44 -10.42 28.88
CA TYR A 794 15.96 -11.16 27.72
C TYR A 794 17.10 -11.99 27.11
N ASP A 795 16.81 -13.19 26.62
CA ASP A 795 17.73 -13.98 25.80
C ASP A 795 17.82 -13.42 24.36
N ASP A 796 18.67 -14.00 23.50
CA ASP A 796 18.91 -13.56 22.12
C ASP A 796 17.65 -13.63 21.23
N ASN A 797 16.73 -14.56 21.53
CA ASN A 797 15.46 -14.73 20.84
C ASN A 797 14.37 -13.75 21.34
N GLY A 798 14.67 -12.93 22.34
CA GLY A 798 13.76 -11.95 22.92
C GLY A 798 12.81 -12.51 23.97
N ASN A 799 13.05 -13.72 24.46
CA ASN A 799 12.28 -14.31 25.56
C ASN A 799 12.73 -13.72 26.90
N ARG A 800 11.79 -13.41 27.78
CA ARG A 800 12.09 -12.83 29.10
C ARG A 800 12.58 -13.90 30.08
N ILE A 801 13.85 -13.80 30.45
CA ILE A 801 14.54 -14.74 31.36
C ILE A 801 14.59 -14.25 32.81
N ASP A 802 14.30 -12.97 33.08
CA ASP A 802 14.20 -12.42 34.44
C ASP A 802 13.09 -11.35 34.52
N PHE A 803 12.37 -11.34 35.64
CA PHE A 803 11.52 -10.25 36.12
C PHE A 803 11.84 -10.03 37.59
N SER A 804 12.10 -8.79 38.01
CA SER A 804 12.27 -8.43 39.42
C SER A 804 11.52 -7.14 39.74
N ALA A 805 10.72 -7.11 40.82
CA ALA A 805 9.97 -5.94 41.27
C ALA A 805 10.50 -5.40 42.60
N TYR A 806 10.59 -4.08 42.70
CA TYR A 806 11.24 -3.36 43.79
C TYR A 806 10.29 -2.35 44.43
N GLY A 807 10.39 -2.22 45.76
CA GLY A 807 9.69 -1.21 46.56
C GLY A 807 10.39 0.15 46.55
N ILE A 808 9.91 1.05 47.42
CA ILE A 808 10.43 2.43 47.53
C ILE A 808 11.86 2.51 48.09
N ASP A 809 12.35 1.44 48.72
CA ASP A 809 13.70 1.32 49.27
C ASP A 809 14.67 0.57 48.34
N ASP A 810 14.28 0.38 47.08
CA ASP A 810 15.01 -0.35 46.02
C ASP A 810 15.33 -1.81 46.42
N LYS A 811 14.52 -2.40 47.31
CA LYS A 811 14.55 -3.83 47.64
C LYS A 811 13.40 -4.56 47.01
N LEU A 812 13.57 -5.86 46.78
CA LEU A 812 12.52 -6.70 46.24
C LEU A 812 11.25 -6.61 47.09
N ILE A 813 10.09 -6.51 46.43
CA ILE A 813 8.78 -6.43 47.10
C ILE A 813 7.84 -7.48 46.52
N MET A 814 6.97 -8.00 47.38
CA MET A 814 5.88 -8.88 46.94
C MET A 814 4.84 -8.07 46.17
N VAL A 815 4.67 -8.38 44.89
CA VAL A 815 3.63 -7.76 44.05
C VAL A 815 2.30 -8.42 44.36
N SER A 816 1.28 -7.66 44.78
CA SER A 816 0.00 -8.21 45.21
C SER A 816 -0.77 -8.95 44.12
N GLU A 817 -0.59 -8.55 42.85
CA GLU A 817 -1.27 -9.15 41.70
C GLU A 817 -0.74 -10.57 41.37
N TYR A 818 0.58 -10.77 41.44
CA TYR A 818 1.23 -12.03 41.06
C TYR A 818 1.73 -12.84 42.26
N GLY A 819 1.81 -12.23 43.43
CA GLY A 819 2.26 -12.89 44.65
C GLY A 819 3.73 -13.34 44.61
N ILE A 820 4.58 -12.67 43.82
CA ILE A 820 6.02 -12.92 43.71
C ILE A 820 6.80 -11.61 43.71
N ALA A 821 8.09 -11.67 44.07
CA ALA A 821 8.99 -10.53 43.93
C ALA A 821 9.93 -10.67 42.72
N ARG A 822 10.32 -11.91 42.38
CA ARG A 822 11.16 -12.21 41.22
C ARG A 822 10.78 -13.54 40.56
N ARG A 823 10.93 -13.59 39.24
CA ARG A 823 10.77 -14.78 38.38
C ARG A 823 11.99 -14.92 37.48
N THR A 824 12.50 -16.14 37.33
CA THR A 824 13.52 -16.48 36.33
C THR A 824 13.01 -17.56 35.38
N ALA A 825 13.44 -17.54 34.13
CA ALA A 825 13.11 -18.56 33.13
C ALA A 825 14.32 -18.92 32.26
N VAL A 826 14.38 -20.16 31.79
CA VAL A 826 15.42 -20.66 30.87
C VAL A 826 14.76 -21.31 29.66
N PHE A 827 15.32 -21.06 28.47
CA PHE A 827 14.86 -21.60 27.19
C PHE A 827 15.97 -22.41 26.52
N ASN A 828 15.59 -23.44 25.77
CA ASN A 828 16.54 -24.17 24.91
C ASN A 828 16.72 -23.47 23.55
N GLU A 829 17.62 -23.97 22.70
CA GLU A 829 17.92 -23.40 21.38
C GLU A 829 16.71 -23.33 20.42
N ARG A 830 15.66 -24.12 20.66
CA ARG A 830 14.41 -24.11 19.87
C ARG A 830 13.37 -23.12 20.40
N GLY A 831 13.67 -22.40 21.49
CA GLY A 831 12.75 -21.47 22.14
C GLY A 831 11.74 -22.15 23.08
N ASN A 832 11.88 -23.44 23.40
CA ASN A 832 11.03 -24.08 24.41
C ASN A 832 11.51 -23.73 25.82
N GLN A 833 10.60 -23.35 26.71
CA GLN A 833 10.93 -23.08 28.11
C GLN A 833 11.23 -24.39 28.85
N VAL A 834 12.43 -24.49 29.41
CA VAL A 834 12.94 -25.67 30.12
C VAL A 834 12.97 -25.49 31.63
N GLU A 835 12.87 -24.26 32.12
CA GLU A 835 12.86 -23.98 33.55
C GLU A 835 12.09 -22.68 33.88
N GLU A 836 11.47 -22.66 35.06
CA GLU A 836 10.93 -21.46 35.69
C GLU A 836 11.11 -21.53 37.21
N ALA A 837 11.42 -20.42 37.87
CA ALA A 837 11.52 -20.34 39.32
C ALA A 837 11.01 -19.01 39.90
N TYR A 838 10.47 -19.08 41.12
CA TYR A 838 9.84 -17.96 41.82
C TYR A 838 10.50 -17.64 43.16
N PHE A 839 10.64 -16.35 43.47
CA PHE A 839 11.35 -15.88 44.65
C PHE A 839 10.57 -14.80 45.40
N ASN A 840 10.71 -14.81 46.73
CA ASN A 840 10.11 -13.81 47.61
C ASN A 840 10.96 -12.53 47.72
N ALA A 841 10.51 -11.57 48.55
CA ALA A 841 11.20 -10.32 48.82
C ALA A 841 12.63 -10.47 49.42
N ASP A 842 12.96 -11.62 50.02
CA ASP A 842 14.33 -11.95 50.48
C ASP A 842 15.18 -12.61 49.39
N ASN A 843 14.69 -12.67 48.14
CA ASN A 843 15.27 -13.40 47.01
C ASN A 843 15.46 -14.91 47.30
N LYS A 844 14.63 -15.49 48.16
CA LYS A 844 14.62 -16.92 48.46
C LYS A 844 13.52 -17.61 47.65
N PRO A 845 13.74 -18.86 47.20
CA PRO A 845 12.69 -19.64 46.54
C PRO A 845 11.42 -19.66 47.37
N MET A 846 10.27 -19.46 46.71
CA MET A 846 8.96 -19.48 47.34
C MET A 846 7.97 -20.26 46.50
N LEU A 847 6.95 -20.84 47.13
CA LEU A 847 5.85 -21.43 46.38
C LEU A 847 5.02 -20.32 45.74
N HIS A 848 4.76 -20.42 44.43
CA HIS A 848 3.83 -19.52 43.75
C HIS A 848 2.43 -19.66 44.39
N PRO A 849 1.77 -18.57 44.80
CA PRO A 849 0.51 -18.67 45.56
C PRO A 849 -0.62 -19.36 44.81
N ARG A 850 -0.59 -19.33 43.48
CA ARG A 850 -1.58 -19.98 42.62
C ARG A 850 -1.20 -21.40 42.23
N ASP A 851 0.07 -21.61 41.85
CA ASP A 851 0.48 -22.88 41.22
C ASP A 851 1.14 -23.86 42.20
N GLY A 852 1.51 -23.41 43.40
CA GLY A 852 1.91 -24.28 44.52
C GLY A 852 3.32 -24.88 44.45
N TYR A 853 4.16 -24.51 43.48
CA TYR A 853 5.57 -24.93 43.39
C TYR A 853 6.52 -23.73 43.39
N ALA A 854 7.80 -23.95 43.70
CA ALA A 854 8.84 -22.92 43.67
C ALA A 854 9.64 -22.90 42.37
N LYS A 855 9.77 -24.05 41.72
CA LYS A 855 10.45 -24.21 40.44
C LYS A 855 9.86 -25.39 39.67
N TRP A 856 9.86 -25.34 38.34
CA TRP A 856 9.66 -26.52 37.50
C TRP A 856 10.77 -26.64 36.44
N THR A 857 11.02 -27.86 35.97
CA THR A 857 11.92 -28.13 34.83
C THR A 857 11.26 -29.06 33.83
N ASN A 858 11.45 -28.78 32.54
CA ASN A 858 11.00 -29.60 31.42
C ASN A 858 12.20 -30.05 30.56
N THR A 859 12.18 -31.31 30.12
CA THR A 859 13.11 -31.84 29.10
C THR A 859 12.34 -32.23 27.86
N PHE A 860 12.87 -31.89 26.69
CA PHE A 860 12.28 -32.21 25.39
C PHE A 860 13.19 -33.14 24.58
N ASP A 861 12.60 -33.98 23.74
CA ASP A 861 13.33 -34.75 22.75
C ASP A 861 13.76 -33.90 21.53
N ASP A 862 14.49 -34.53 20.60
CA ASP A 862 14.96 -33.90 19.35
C ASP A 862 13.82 -33.51 18.38
N LYS A 863 12.56 -33.78 18.70
CA LYS A 863 11.38 -33.35 17.93
C LYS A 863 10.54 -32.32 18.69
N GLY A 864 11.00 -31.88 19.87
CA GLY A 864 10.33 -30.89 20.71
C GLY A 864 9.16 -31.43 21.54
N LYS A 865 9.06 -32.76 21.73
CA LYS A 865 8.05 -33.37 22.61
C LYS A 865 8.56 -33.43 24.05
N LEU A 866 7.68 -33.16 25.02
CA LEU A 866 8.00 -33.17 26.44
C LEU A 866 8.19 -34.61 26.95
N ILE A 867 9.39 -34.94 27.42
CA ILE A 867 9.76 -36.29 27.90
C ILE A 867 9.99 -36.35 29.41
N ASP A 868 10.17 -35.20 30.08
CA ASP A 868 10.37 -35.12 31.53
C ASP A 868 9.81 -33.78 32.03
N GLN A 869 8.95 -33.81 33.05
CA GLN A 869 8.46 -32.63 33.77
C GLN A 869 8.58 -32.86 35.27
N VAL A 870 9.15 -31.89 35.98
CA VAL A 870 9.44 -32.01 37.41
C VAL A 870 9.07 -30.72 38.15
N PHE A 871 8.40 -30.85 39.29
CA PHE A 871 8.04 -29.73 40.18
C PHE A 871 8.81 -29.79 41.49
N TYR A 872 9.32 -28.65 41.94
CA TYR A 872 10.17 -28.53 43.13
C TYR A 872 9.58 -27.56 44.16
N ASN A 873 9.77 -27.89 45.44
CA ASN A 873 9.50 -27.00 46.57
C ASN A 873 10.65 -26.02 46.82
N THR A 874 10.53 -25.22 47.88
CA THR A 874 11.53 -24.20 48.27
C THR A 874 12.87 -24.77 48.74
N GLU A 875 12.94 -26.07 49.06
CA GLU A 875 14.16 -26.79 49.41
C GLU A 875 14.82 -27.47 48.20
N GLY A 876 14.21 -27.36 47.00
CA GLY A 876 14.67 -28.06 45.80
C GLY A 876 14.33 -29.56 45.76
N LYS A 877 13.38 -30.02 46.58
CA LYS A 877 12.84 -31.39 46.56
C LYS A 877 11.57 -31.45 45.73
N LEU A 878 11.25 -32.61 45.19
CA LEU A 878 10.01 -32.89 44.47
C LEU A 878 8.78 -32.50 45.32
N ILE A 879 7.78 -31.87 44.70
CA ILE A 879 6.52 -31.54 45.36
C ILE A 879 5.35 -32.08 44.56
N TYR A 880 4.43 -32.77 45.24
CA TYR A 880 3.20 -33.25 44.64
C TYR A 880 2.23 -32.09 44.41
N LEU A 881 1.72 -31.96 43.18
CA LEU A 881 0.73 -30.95 42.83
C LEU A 881 -0.63 -31.63 42.56
N PRO A 882 -1.67 -31.35 43.38
CA PRO A 882 -2.99 -31.95 43.20
C PRO A 882 -3.63 -31.68 41.84
N GLU A 883 -3.35 -30.52 41.23
CA GLU A 883 -3.86 -30.15 39.90
C GLU A 883 -3.33 -31.08 38.80
N PHE A 884 -2.06 -31.50 38.90
CA PHE A 884 -1.43 -32.39 37.92
C PHE A 884 -1.50 -33.86 38.32
N GLY A 885 -1.68 -34.19 39.60
CA GLY A 885 -1.73 -35.57 40.09
C GLY A 885 -0.36 -36.25 40.23
N TYR A 886 0.74 -35.50 40.16
CA TYR A 886 2.12 -36.01 40.31
C TYR A 886 3.10 -34.92 40.76
N ALA A 887 4.31 -35.34 41.15
CA ALA A 887 5.48 -34.45 41.35
C ALA A 887 6.45 -34.49 40.16
N LYS A 888 6.49 -35.62 39.47
CA LYS A 888 7.25 -35.80 38.22
C LYS A 888 6.47 -36.68 37.24
N HIS A 889 6.56 -36.32 35.96
CA HIS A 889 6.04 -37.08 34.83
C HIS A 889 7.15 -37.34 33.81
N THR A 890 7.23 -38.57 33.30
CA THR A 890 8.12 -38.93 32.19
C THR A 890 7.32 -39.51 31.05
N ALA A 891 7.73 -39.24 29.81
CA ALA A 891 7.14 -39.83 28.61
C ALA A 891 8.21 -40.24 27.60
N ALA A 892 7.90 -41.23 26.77
CA ALA A 892 8.71 -41.62 25.61
C ALA A 892 7.84 -41.67 24.35
N PHE A 893 8.46 -41.40 23.20
CA PHE A 893 7.79 -41.36 21.91
C PHE A 893 8.54 -42.22 20.88
N ASP A 894 7.80 -42.78 19.92
CA ASP A 894 8.39 -43.45 18.75
C ASP A 894 8.87 -42.45 17.69
N ASP A 895 9.43 -42.96 16.59
CA ASP A 895 9.92 -42.12 15.49
C ASP A 895 8.83 -41.31 14.76
N ASN A 896 7.56 -41.67 14.92
CA ASN A 896 6.42 -40.94 14.38
C ASN A 896 5.80 -39.96 15.38
N GLY A 897 6.41 -39.82 16.58
CA GLY A 897 5.95 -38.93 17.63
C GLY A 897 4.74 -39.46 18.41
N LYS A 898 4.47 -40.77 18.39
CA LYS A 898 3.39 -41.42 19.16
C LYS A 898 3.91 -41.87 20.53
N PRO A 899 3.13 -41.73 21.61
CA PRO A 899 3.58 -42.03 22.97
C PRO A 899 3.73 -43.54 23.17
N THR A 900 4.93 -44.00 23.54
CA THR A 900 5.24 -45.41 23.81
C THR A 900 5.32 -45.72 25.30
N ASP A 901 5.50 -44.70 26.14
CA ASP A 901 5.61 -44.84 27.58
C ASP A 901 5.14 -43.56 28.29
N GLN A 902 4.53 -43.70 29.46
CA GLN A 902 4.39 -42.60 30.43
C GLN A 902 4.45 -43.13 31.86
N ALA A 903 5.03 -42.36 32.78
CA ALA A 903 5.11 -42.71 34.19
C ALA A 903 4.99 -41.49 35.11
N PHE A 904 4.41 -41.71 36.29
CA PHE A 904 4.11 -40.69 37.29
C PHE A 904 4.79 -41.02 38.62
N TYR A 905 5.37 -39.99 39.25
CA TYR A 905 6.14 -40.13 40.47
C TYR A 905 5.64 -39.17 41.55
N ASN A 906 5.69 -39.62 42.81
CA ASN A 906 5.34 -38.83 43.99
C ASN A 906 6.50 -37.92 44.44
N ALA A 907 6.27 -37.20 45.54
CA ALA A 907 7.27 -36.29 46.14
C ALA A 907 8.54 -37.00 46.67
N ASP A 908 8.51 -38.32 46.87
CA ASP A 908 9.67 -39.14 47.25
C ASP A 908 10.42 -39.69 46.03
N GLY A 909 9.98 -39.37 44.81
CA GLY A 909 10.56 -39.88 43.56
C GLY A 909 10.21 -41.33 43.25
N GLN A 910 9.19 -41.87 43.91
CA GLN A 910 8.70 -43.24 43.72
C GLN A 910 7.51 -43.24 42.76
N LEU A 911 7.36 -44.32 41.98
CA LEU A 911 6.18 -44.51 41.13
C LEU A 911 4.90 -44.42 41.95
N MET A 912 3.90 -43.72 41.44
CA MET A 912 2.62 -43.56 42.11
C MET A 912 1.45 -43.76 41.16
N ILE A 913 0.36 -44.32 41.67
CA ILE A 913 -0.87 -44.42 40.89
C ILE A 913 -1.43 -43.02 40.67
N HIS A 914 -1.53 -42.60 39.40
CA HIS A 914 -2.13 -41.32 39.05
C HIS A 914 -3.62 -41.33 39.44
N PRO A 915 -4.13 -40.32 40.19
CA PRO A 915 -5.50 -40.34 40.70
C PRO A 915 -6.58 -40.44 39.62
N GLU A 916 -6.34 -39.85 38.46
CA GLU A 916 -7.29 -39.87 37.34
C GLU A 916 -7.08 -41.08 36.41
N TYR A 917 -5.84 -41.52 36.21
CA TYR A 917 -5.53 -42.54 35.21
C TYR A 917 -5.49 -43.96 35.77
N GLY A 918 -5.37 -44.15 37.09
CA GLY A 918 -5.49 -45.47 37.72
C GLY A 918 -4.27 -46.40 37.56
N TYR A 919 -3.15 -45.91 37.00
CA TYR A 919 -1.86 -46.62 36.91
C TYR A 919 -0.69 -45.69 37.26
N ALA A 920 0.47 -46.27 37.57
CA ALA A 920 1.71 -45.52 37.79
C ALA A 920 2.57 -45.40 36.53
N LYS A 921 2.51 -46.40 35.66
CA LYS A 921 3.16 -46.39 34.36
C LYS A 921 2.31 -47.11 33.32
N TYR A 922 2.35 -46.64 32.08
CA TYR A 922 1.67 -47.26 30.94
C TYR A 922 2.58 -47.30 29.72
N THR A 923 2.76 -48.49 29.15
CA THR A 923 3.51 -48.69 27.89
C THR A 923 2.53 -48.98 26.75
N ILE A 924 2.82 -48.48 25.56
CA ILE A 924 2.01 -48.69 24.34
C ILE A 924 2.92 -49.19 23.20
N ALA A 925 2.45 -50.19 22.47
CA ALA A 925 3.09 -50.69 21.26
C ALA A 925 2.27 -50.30 20.02
N TYR A 926 2.97 -50.05 18.91
CA TYR A 926 2.38 -49.72 17.61
C TYR A 926 2.90 -50.65 16.51
N ASP A 927 2.14 -50.81 15.44
CA ASP A 927 2.62 -51.40 14.18
C ASP A 927 3.22 -50.34 13.23
N ASP A 928 3.77 -50.78 12.10
CA ASP A 928 4.40 -49.91 11.09
C ASP A 928 3.42 -48.89 10.46
N LYS A 929 2.10 -49.11 10.57
CA LYS A 929 1.05 -48.15 10.15
C LYS A 929 0.62 -47.23 11.30
N GLY A 930 1.22 -47.39 12.47
CA GLY A 930 1.00 -46.61 13.68
C GLY A 930 -0.32 -46.93 14.41
N ARG A 931 -0.90 -48.11 14.22
CA ARG A 931 -2.07 -48.59 14.99
C ARG A 931 -1.59 -49.24 16.29
N GLN A 932 -2.32 -49.08 17.39
CA GLN A 932 -1.91 -49.64 18.68
C GLN A 932 -2.05 -51.17 18.68
N THR A 933 -0.95 -51.88 18.93
CA THR A 933 -0.89 -53.35 18.96
C THR A 933 -0.86 -53.93 20.37
N GLY A 934 -0.78 -53.08 21.38
CA GLY A 934 -0.94 -53.50 22.77
C GLY A 934 -0.56 -52.42 23.76
N GLY A 935 -0.83 -52.71 25.02
CA GLY A 935 -0.40 -51.87 26.13
C GLY A 935 -0.37 -52.62 27.45
N ALA A 936 0.36 -52.08 28.44
CA ALA A 936 0.53 -52.69 29.75
C ALA A 936 0.53 -51.65 30.86
N TYR A 937 -0.23 -51.93 31.93
CA TYR A 937 -0.39 -51.07 33.10
C TYR A 937 0.48 -51.57 34.26
N TYR A 938 1.17 -50.64 34.92
CA TYR A 938 2.06 -50.95 36.03
C TYR A 938 1.68 -50.16 37.29
N GLY A 939 1.82 -50.81 38.44
CA GLY A 939 1.56 -50.25 39.75
C GLY A 939 2.72 -49.45 40.34
N ALA A 940 2.51 -48.93 41.54
CA ALA A 940 3.52 -48.15 42.28
C ALA A 940 4.80 -48.96 42.63
N ASP A 941 4.74 -50.30 42.59
CA ASP A 941 5.88 -51.18 42.77
C ASP A 941 6.65 -51.47 41.45
N GLY A 942 6.22 -50.85 40.34
CA GLY A 942 6.80 -51.04 39.01
C GLY A 942 6.46 -52.39 38.35
N LYS A 943 5.56 -53.19 38.95
CA LYS A 943 5.10 -54.45 38.39
C LYS A 943 3.75 -54.29 37.70
N LEU A 944 3.41 -55.25 36.86
CA LEU A 944 2.09 -55.30 36.22
C LEU A 944 0.98 -55.25 37.27
N MET A 945 -0.04 -54.45 37.00
CA MET A 945 -1.22 -54.35 37.85
C MET A 945 -2.49 -54.54 37.05
N ILE A 946 -3.53 -55.12 37.67
CA ILE A 946 -4.87 -55.09 37.09
C ILE A 946 -5.39 -53.64 37.17
N HIS A 947 -5.68 -53.04 36.01
CA HIS A 947 -6.22 -51.69 35.97
C HIS A 947 -7.61 -51.65 36.61
N PRO A 948 -7.88 -50.75 37.57
CA PRO A 948 -9.11 -50.79 38.38
C PRO A 948 -10.40 -50.64 37.56
N ASN A 949 -10.35 -49.89 36.44
CA ASN A 949 -11.51 -49.67 35.59
C ASN A 949 -11.61 -50.63 34.39
N TYR A 950 -10.53 -51.37 34.07
CA TYR A 950 -10.51 -52.22 32.86
C TYR A 950 -10.44 -53.72 33.18
N GLY A 951 -10.01 -54.10 34.37
CA GLY A 951 -10.01 -55.51 34.82
C GLY A 951 -8.89 -56.38 34.25
N TYR A 952 -7.93 -55.82 33.51
CA TYR A 952 -6.74 -56.52 33.00
C TYR A 952 -5.44 -55.72 33.20
N ALA A 953 -4.29 -56.39 33.11
CA ALA A 953 -2.97 -55.77 33.25
C ALA A 953 -2.29 -55.47 31.91
N GLN A 954 -2.56 -56.28 30.90
CA GLN A 954 -2.08 -56.05 29.54
C GLN A 954 -3.16 -56.35 28.52
N TRP A 955 -3.02 -55.75 27.35
CA TRP A 955 -3.81 -56.09 26.19
C TRP A 955 -2.91 -56.14 24.95
N LYS A 956 -3.24 -57.03 24.02
CA LYS A 956 -2.57 -57.16 22.72
C LYS A 956 -3.61 -57.21 21.62
N SER A 957 -3.37 -56.51 20.53
CA SER A 957 -4.22 -56.50 19.35
C SER A 957 -3.42 -56.64 18.06
N SER A 958 -4.07 -57.19 17.03
CA SER A 958 -3.51 -57.27 15.69
C SER A 958 -4.55 -56.92 14.64
N TYR A 959 -4.07 -56.50 13.48
CA TYR A 959 -4.88 -56.05 12.35
C TYR A 959 -4.49 -56.78 11.07
N ASP A 960 -5.40 -56.88 10.12
CA ASP A 960 -5.09 -57.32 8.77
C ASP A 960 -4.41 -56.21 7.93
N ASP A 961 -4.03 -56.57 6.70
CA ASP A 961 -3.39 -55.67 5.74
C ASP A 961 -4.28 -54.48 5.32
N ASN A 962 -5.60 -54.64 5.40
CA ASN A 962 -6.58 -53.62 4.99
C ASN A 962 -6.88 -52.60 6.10
N GLY A 963 -6.50 -52.87 7.35
CA GLY A 963 -6.86 -51.98 8.46
C GLY A 963 -7.73 -52.62 9.53
N ASN A 964 -8.34 -53.77 9.25
CA ASN A 964 -9.40 -54.32 10.09
C ASN A 964 -8.80 -55.02 11.31
N TRP A 965 -9.41 -54.80 12.47
CA TRP A 965 -9.06 -55.44 13.72
C TRP A 965 -9.40 -56.95 13.65
N ILE A 966 -8.43 -57.84 13.90
CA ILE A 966 -8.64 -59.30 13.76
C ILE A 966 -8.45 -60.07 15.07
N ASN A 967 -7.83 -59.47 16.07
CA ASN A 967 -7.62 -60.12 17.37
C ASN A 967 -7.40 -59.09 18.47
N GLU A 968 -7.91 -59.42 19.66
CA GLU A 968 -7.63 -58.75 20.93
C GLU A 968 -7.60 -59.79 22.03
N ALA A 969 -6.56 -59.72 22.85
CA ALA A 969 -6.39 -60.57 24.01
C ALA A 969 -6.04 -59.70 25.21
N VAL A 970 -6.67 -59.98 26.35
CA VAL A 970 -6.38 -59.31 27.63
C VAL A 970 -5.76 -60.29 28.61
N TYR A 971 -4.77 -59.82 29.36
CA TYR A 971 -3.92 -60.65 30.21
C TYR A 971 -3.88 -60.14 31.65
N GLY A 972 -3.74 -61.07 32.59
CA GLY A 972 -3.49 -60.80 33.99
C GLY A 972 -2.03 -60.41 34.27
N ILE A 973 -1.68 -60.29 35.54
CA ILE A 973 -0.34 -59.94 36.02
C ILE A 973 0.72 -61.04 35.76
N ASP A 974 0.27 -62.25 35.47
CA ASP A 974 1.07 -63.45 35.20
C ASP A 974 1.19 -63.75 33.70
N GLU A 975 0.77 -62.82 32.85
CA GLU A 975 0.76 -62.93 31.38
C GLU A 975 -0.14 -64.04 30.82
N HIS A 976 -1.03 -64.61 31.64
CA HIS A 976 -2.07 -65.52 31.18
C HIS A 976 -3.35 -64.75 30.81
N LEU A 977 -4.14 -65.32 29.89
CA LEU A 977 -5.45 -64.78 29.53
C LEU A 977 -6.34 -64.69 30.76
N ILE A 978 -6.99 -63.53 30.95
CA ILE A 978 -7.92 -63.32 32.06
C ILE A 978 -9.31 -63.00 31.52
N PHE A 979 -10.33 -63.64 32.08
CA PHE A 979 -11.71 -63.32 31.75
C PHE A 979 -12.12 -62.02 32.46
N VAL A 980 -12.54 -61.02 31.70
CA VAL A 980 -13.02 -59.73 32.23
C VAL A 980 -14.53 -59.69 32.08
N SER A 981 -15.26 -59.54 33.20
CA SER A 981 -16.73 -59.57 33.22
C SER A 981 -17.35 -58.53 32.29
N ASP A 982 -16.77 -57.33 32.26
CA ASP A 982 -17.29 -56.18 31.52
C ASP A 982 -17.05 -56.32 30.02
N LEU A 983 -15.99 -57.04 29.63
CA LEU A 983 -15.72 -57.38 28.24
C LEU A 983 -16.47 -58.63 27.80
N GLY A 984 -16.79 -59.56 28.70
CA GLY A 984 -17.43 -60.84 28.38
C GLY A 984 -16.52 -61.86 27.69
N TYR A 985 -15.19 -61.63 27.64
CA TYR A 985 -14.19 -62.55 27.09
C TYR A 985 -12.79 -62.31 27.69
N ALA A 986 -11.85 -63.22 27.41
CA ALA A 986 -10.42 -63.05 27.62
C ALA A 986 -9.66 -62.80 26.31
N ARG A 987 -10.16 -63.38 25.20
CA ARG A 987 -9.70 -63.09 23.84
C ARG A 987 -10.88 -63.08 22.89
N ARG A 988 -10.86 -62.20 21.90
CA ARG A 988 -11.77 -62.23 20.76
C ARG A 988 -11.00 -62.13 19.45
N THR A 989 -11.50 -62.79 18.42
CA THR A 989 -10.93 -62.78 17.06
C THR A 989 -12.00 -62.49 16.03
N ALA A 990 -11.62 -61.86 14.94
CA ALA A 990 -12.48 -61.63 13.78
C ALA A 990 -11.77 -61.97 12.47
N ALA A 991 -12.54 -62.36 11.46
CA ALA A 991 -12.07 -62.49 10.09
C ALA A 991 -12.97 -61.73 9.11
N PHE A 992 -12.39 -61.22 8.03
CA PHE A 992 -13.06 -60.39 7.04
C PHE A 992 -12.94 -61.04 5.66
N GLY A 993 -14.04 -61.01 4.89
CA GLY A 993 -14.08 -61.46 3.50
C GLY A 993 -13.73 -60.34 2.51
N ASP A 994 -13.88 -60.64 1.22
CA ASP A 994 -13.68 -59.67 0.15
C ASP A 994 -14.55 -58.41 0.39
N HIS A 995 -13.95 -57.22 0.23
CA HIS A 995 -14.55 -55.89 0.50
C HIS A 995 -14.67 -55.48 1.98
N GLY A 996 -13.99 -56.16 2.91
CA GLY A 996 -13.88 -55.70 4.30
C GLY A 996 -15.11 -55.98 5.17
N LYS A 997 -15.99 -56.89 4.73
CA LYS A 997 -17.13 -57.35 5.55
C LYS A 997 -16.67 -58.40 6.55
N GLN A 998 -16.99 -58.22 7.83
CA GLN A 998 -16.72 -59.24 8.86
C GLN A 998 -17.53 -60.51 8.57
N ILE A 999 -16.83 -61.64 8.42
CA ILE A 999 -17.41 -62.96 8.12
C ILE A 999 -17.31 -63.93 9.29
N GLU A 1000 -16.49 -63.62 10.30
CA GLU A 1000 -16.34 -64.44 11.50
C GLU A 1000 -16.08 -63.56 12.72
N GLU A 1001 -16.63 -63.94 13.87
CA GLU A 1001 -16.18 -63.50 15.19
C GLU A 1001 -16.24 -64.66 16.18
N ALA A 1002 -15.24 -64.74 17.05
CA ALA A 1002 -15.17 -65.76 18.09
C ALA A 1002 -14.66 -65.18 19.42
N TYR A 1003 -15.27 -65.65 20.51
CA TYR A 1003 -14.96 -65.24 21.88
C TYR A 1003 -14.39 -66.43 22.65
N TYR A 1004 -13.34 -66.17 23.44
CA TYR A 1004 -12.61 -67.18 24.19
C TYR A 1004 -12.52 -66.81 25.66
N GLY A 1005 -12.64 -67.83 26.53
CA GLY A 1005 -12.41 -67.71 27.96
C GLY A 1005 -10.92 -67.71 28.33
N ALA A 1006 -10.62 -67.63 29.63
CA ALA A 1006 -9.26 -67.64 30.16
C ALA A 1006 -8.46 -68.92 29.84
N ASP A 1007 -9.14 -70.04 29.58
CA ASP A 1007 -8.52 -71.29 29.13
C ASP A 1007 -8.28 -71.35 27.61
N ASN A 1008 -8.50 -70.22 26.92
CA ASN A 1008 -8.43 -70.05 25.47
C ASN A 1008 -9.37 -70.97 24.68
N LYS A 1009 -10.46 -71.45 25.29
CA LYS A 1009 -11.53 -72.19 24.61
C LYS A 1009 -12.71 -71.26 24.32
N LEU A 1010 -13.50 -71.64 23.32
CA LEU A 1010 -14.71 -70.91 22.93
C LEU A 1010 -15.65 -70.73 24.12
N LEU A 1011 -16.10 -69.49 24.32
CA LEU A 1011 -16.96 -69.07 25.42
C LEU A 1011 -18.20 -68.41 24.86
N LEU A 1012 -19.38 -68.80 25.36
CA LEU A 1012 -20.63 -68.12 25.06
C LEU A 1012 -20.62 -66.69 25.63
N HIS A 1013 -20.59 -65.67 24.76
CA HIS A 1013 -20.64 -64.28 25.18
C HIS A 1013 -22.03 -63.93 25.75
N SER A 1014 -22.08 -63.36 26.95
CA SER A 1014 -23.33 -63.09 27.67
C SER A 1014 -24.24 -62.10 26.94
N GLU A 1015 -23.67 -61.09 26.29
CA GLU A 1015 -24.43 -60.06 25.56
C GLU A 1015 -24.88 -60.53 24.17
N TYR A 1016 -24.01 -61.22 23.42
CA TYR A 1016 -24.27 -61.57 22.02
C TYR A 1016 -24.90 -62.96 21.84
N GLY A 1017 -24.86 -63.82 22.87
CA GLY A 1017 -25.52 -65.12 22.87
C GLY A 1017 -24.88 -66.17 21.95
N TYR A 1018 -23.66 -65.98 21.48
CA TYR A 1018 -22.89 -66.97 20.72
C TYR A 1018 -21.41 -67.00 21.17
N ALA A 1019 -20.74 -68.13 20.93
CA ALA A 1019 -19.31 -68.28 21.19
C ALA A 1019 -18.44 -68.06 19.94
N LYS A 1020 -18.99 -68.44 18.78
CA LYS A 1020 -18.45 -68.14 17.46
C LYS A 1020 -19.61 -68.02 16.49
N TRP A 1021 -19.59 -66.99 15.65
CA TRP A 1021 -20.49 -66.85 14.51
C TRP A 1021 -19.65 -66.78 13.23
N THR A 1022 -20.19 -67.39 12.18
CA THR A 1022 -19.64 -67.33 10.82
C THR A 1022 -20.77 -66.99 9.86
N SER A 1023 -20.57 -66.00 8.99
CA SER A 1023 -21.45 -65.79 7.83
C SER A 1023 -21.13 -66.87 6.81
N ALA A 1024 -22.16 -67.59 6.37
CA ALA A 1024 -22.06 -68.45 5.19
C ALA A 1024 -21.85 -67.63 3.92
#